data_AF-A0A7M3WD80-F1
#
_entry.id   AF-A0A7M3WD80-F1
#
_cell.length_a   1.000
_cell.length_b   1.000
_cell.length_c   1.000
_cell.angle_alpha   90.00
_cell.angle_beta   90.00
_cell.angle_gamma   90.00
#
_symmetry.space_group_name_H-M   'P 1'
#
loop_
_entity.id
_entity.type
_entity.pdbx_description
1 polymer ?
#
loop_
_entity_poly.entity_id
_entity_poly.type
_entity_poly.pdbx_seq_one_letter_code
_entity_poly.pdbx_strand_id
1 'polypeptide(L)'
;MNWSWAEDQSSGVVFTDNNGIFRVNLTDIDTLGNFSLSFTYLGDKFRLGSTDSVDMWVVSRTFINVQSTSPNIRSNGDLWEFTAVVTDDNRTPFDKDGGQVLNSCEGEMQDPEGYDLGGNVTVIFEGIDFEDRTHRQIVSVECPASGSIGYGQYLDPQLLKDDPFSFLPDGFGPVNVILRFEENLPHEGCEPIDAGMLSTSGAWDPCVTILNSDHFRKVLQFQVDGFSLIGNTDLQVDQQIVYTSEIDLDTGEILEKPMIVTGQLTDELGGNLSNRQIRVTFEMGSMVFDPVENRMKFRAGDDGIEACIPGATDENGFFDINCPMTGVDAGMAKVKIEYNAWDPLNNDRYRYKNKTQAMFFPVFSNSTIDVSEVGPFRSDYLTYTFPNGSTFEVLYLKEAFHINAKLSQSNGKPVGGKCVNIYLDPEVNTRPIATAFTAGGTGEFVWYSADPDDNPSRRGVEPSGNNLEGFRTVRVAYEPERYVPGGCDYEVLEPNPVLNSSVVDVEVLVRSKVDILLKQHWSSPAGYQEGDIIAGEVAILRDRLDLTVEGQRVEFHRQFWNESGEWQTERVEILITNERGSANFSFPYTGETIPGHPEWSAPGGKWRVLVHFESVDANKPYFVEKWLNSTPEIKLGEGTSSTSGGLWTTQVLILAGISLSTVALVGAMMYNNYRERRKVEVLRGILTDALMSLKASNNYIEAIFSCYKDLIKYFRMRGAMKKVFETTREFEDVINKMLGGIVPPEEIDSFFSIFEEARYSDHEIGSEERDRAIQIFQSMIGRMNRSLGDSLLTREAVGESSLYGPSVKAGQFVDADGNIRFAGVDDAEENDGFKI
;
A
#
# COMPACT_ATOMS: atom_id res chain seq x y z
N MET A 1 86.59 -35.44 41.74
CA MET A 1 87.08 -34.62 40.61
C MET A 1 87.45 -33.27 41.16
N ASN A 2 88.67 -32.80 40.93
CA ASN A 2 89.03 -31.41 41.19
C ASN A 2 88.52 -30.59 40.00
N TRP A 3 87.99 -29.40 40.24
CA TRP A 3 87.63 -28.45 39.19
C TRP A 3 88.31 -27.11 39.47
N SER A 4 88.58 -26.35 38.41
CA SER A 4 89.07 -24.96 38.49
C SER A 4 88.38 -24.08 37.45
N TRP A 5 87.91 -22.93 37.89
CA TRP A 5 87.27 -21.90 37.07
C TRP A 5 88.28 -20.82 36.69
N ALA A 6 88.32 -20.42 35.42
CA ALA A 6 89.37 -19.54 34.91
C ALA A 6 89.19 -18.05 35.26
N GLU A 7 87.96 -17.62 35.56
CA GLU A 7 87.63 -16.21 35.86
C GLU A 7 88.32 -15.72 37.13
N ASP A 8 88.03 -16.37 38.27
CA ASP A 8 88.46 -15.97 39.60
C ASP A 8 89.51 -16.94 40.20
N GLN A 9 89.91 -17.94 39.42
CA GLN A 9 90.80 -19.04 39.84
C GLN A 9 90.23 -19.89 40.99
N SER A 10 88.90 -19.82 41.23
CA SER A 10 88.25 -20.68 42.20
C SER A 10 88.43 -22.15 41.80
N SER A 11 88.62 -22.98 42.82
CA SER A 11 88.77 -24.41 42.61
C SER A 11 88.11 -25.17 43.74
N GLY A 12 87.65 -26.38 43.43
CA GLY A 12 86.93 -27.20 44.38
C GLY A 12 87.01 -28.68 44.06
N VAL A 13 86.37 -29.49 44.90
CA VAL A 13 86.28 -30.93 44.71
C VAL A 13 84.81 -31.32 44.64
N VAL A 14 84.43 -32.00 43.56
CA VAL A 14 83.10 -32.57 43.38
C VAL A 14 83.18 -34.08 43.30
N PHE A 15 82.15 -34.74 43.82
CA PHE A 15 82.02 -36.19 43.84
C PHE A 15 81.02 -36.62 42.78
N THR A 16 81.35 -37.70 42.08
CA THR A 16 80.43 -38.35 41.14
C THR A 16 79.37 -39.13 41.90
N ASP A 17 78.16 -39.19 41.35
CA ASP A 17 77.10 -40.06 41.83
C ASP A 17 77.34 -41.54 41.43
N ASN A 18 76.37 -42.41 41.74
CA ASN A 18 76.45 -43.84 41.44
C ASN A 18 76.54 -44.16 39.93
N ASN A 19 76.21 -43.20 39.05
CA ASN A 19 76.28 -43.33 37.59
C ASN A 19 77.50 -42.63 37.00
N GLY A 20 78.38 -42.05 37.82
CA GLY A 20 79.57 -41.33 37.36
C GLY A 20 79.33 -39.87 36.97
N ILE A 21 78.13 -39.33 37.21
CA ILE A 21 77.79 -37.93 36.90
C ILE A 21 78.19 -37.06 38.08
N PHE A 22 78.84 -35.94 37.81
CA PHE A 22 79.15 -34.91 38.81
C PHE A 22 78.51 -33.58 38.39
N ARG A 23 78.28 -32.70 39.37
CA ARG A 23 77.78 -31.34 39.14
C ARG A 23 78.73 -30.36 39.79
N VAL A 24 79.11 -29.33 39.07
CA VAL A 24 79.81 -28.16 39.62
C VAL A 24 78.78 -27.05 39.74
N ASN A 25 78.75 -26.40 40.90
CA ASN A 25 77.95 -25.20 41.11
C ASN A 25 78.92 -24.02 41.11
N LEU A 26 78.84 -23.19 40.08
CA LEU A 26 79.54 -21.91 40.02
C LEU A 26 78.57 -20.87 40.57
N THR A 27 78.99 -20.15 41.62
CA THR A 27 78.25 -19.02 42.18
C THR A 27 79.07 -17.75 41.98
N ASP A 28 78.40 -16.59 41.94
CA ASP A 28 79.06 -15.28 41.96
C ASP A 28 79.99 -15.03 40.75
N ILE A 29 79.48 -15.34 39.55
CA ILE A 29 80.13 -14.96 38.27
C ILE A 29 79.90 -13.47 38.04
N ASP A 30 80.98 -12.69 37.92
CA ASP A 30 80.92 -11.23 37.92
C ASP A 30 81.27 -10.62 36.55
N THR A 31 82.03 -11.33 35.71
CA THR A 31 82.58 -10.81 34.46
C THR A 31 82.09 -11.59 33.25
N LEU A 32 81.82 -10.88 32.16
CA LEU A 32 81.38 -11.45 30.88
C LEU A 32 82.59 -11.87 30.04
N GLY A 33 82.43 -12.89 29.20
CA GLY A 33 83.45 -13.30 28.24
C GLY A 33 83.71 -14.80 28.19
N ASN A 34 84.86 -15.17 27.63
CA ASN A 34 85.24 -16.56 27.41
C ASN A 34 86.15 -17.07 28.53
N PHE A 35 85.73 -18.14 29.17
CA PHE A 35 86.40 -18.75 30.31
C PHE A 35 86.45 -20.27 30.15
N SER A 36 87.45 -20.91 30.73
CA SER A 36 87.56 -22.38 30.72
C SER A 36 87.26 -22.96 32.10
N LEU A 37 86.40 -23.98 32.16
CA LEU A 37 86.21 -24.82 33.34
C LEU A 37 87.01 -26.11 33.18
N SER A 38 88.07 -26.25 33.96
CA SER A 38 88.97 -27.41 33.89
C SER A 38 88.64 -28.43 34.99
N PHE A 39 88.71 -29.71 34.65
CA PHE A 39 88.44 -30.83 35.54
C PHE A 39 89.64 -31.76 35.59
N THR A 40 90.03 -32.20 36.78
CA THR A 40 91.15 -33.13 36.98
C THR A 40 90.78 -34.24 37.96
N TYR A 41 90.86 -35.48 37.50
CA TYR A 41 90.91 -36.67 38.33
C TYR A 41 92.36 -37.04 38.63
N LEU A 42 92.75 -37.07 39.89
CA LEU A 42 94.13 -37.42 40.27
C LEU A 42 94.43 -38.93 40.18
N GLY A 43 93.41 -39.77 39.95
CA GLY A 43 93.55 -41.22 40.00
C GLY A 43 93.33 -41.80 41.40
N ASP A 44 93.21 -43.11 41.49
CA ASP A 44 93.20 -43.87 42.74
C ASP A 44 94.06 -45.13 42.65
N LYS A 45 94.01 -46.01 43.66
CA LYS A 45 94.81 -47.24 43.69
C LYS A 45 94.57 -48.18 42.49
N PHE A 46 93.42 -48.05 41.82
CA PHE A 46 92.97 -48.93 40.75
C PHE A 46 92.74 -48.20 39.41
N ARG A 47 92.73 -46.86 39.37
CA ARG A 47 92.41 -46.06 38.19
C ARG A 47 93.43 -44.93 37.97
N LEU A 48 93.85 -44.72 36.72
CA LEU A 48 94.74 -43.62 36.35
C LEU A 48 94.01 -42.28 36.40
N GLY A 49 94.76 -41.21 36.66
CA GLY A 49 94.26 -39.84 36.57
C GLY A 49 93.96 -39.41 35.14
N SER A 50 93.12 -38.38 35.00
CA SER A 50 92.74 -37.76 33.72
C SER A 50 92.39 -36.29 33.95
N THR A 51 92.56 -35.46 32.91
CA THR A 51 92.21 -34.04 32.93
C THR A 51 91.45 -33.71 31.64
N ASP A 52 90.46 -32.84 31.74
CA ASP A 52 89.69 -32.32 30.62
C ASP A 52 89.27 -30.87 30.90
N SER A 53 88.93 -30.09 29.88
CA SER A 53 88.51 -28.70 30.03
C SER A 53 87.39 -28.35 29.06
N VAL A 54 86.44 -27.55 29.52
CA VAL A 54 85.32 -27.05 28.72
C VAL A 54 85.42 -25.53 28.62
N ASP A 55 85.45 -25.01 27.39
CA ASP A 55 85.33 -23.58 27.14
C ASP A 55 83.85 -23.15 27.28
N MET A 56 83.61 -22.08 28.00
CA MET A 56 82.30 -21.56 28.33
C MET A 56 82.26 -20.05 28.09
N TRP A 57 81.15 -19.57 27.56
CA TRP A 57 80.85 -18.14 27.46
C TRP A 57 79.93 -17.74 28.59
N VAL A 58 80.35 -16.76 29.37
CA VAL A 58 79.49 -16.03 30.30
C VAL A 58 78.93 -14.84 29.55
N VAL A 59 77.60 -14.80 29.46
CA VAL A 59 76.84 -13.82 28.68
C VAL A 59 75.76 -13.23 29.57
N SER A 60 75.46 -11.96 29.35
CA SER A 60 74.26 -11.32 29.92
C SER A 60 73.05 -11.63 29.03
N ARG A 61 71.84 -11.47 29.56
CA ARG A 61 70.59 -11.65 28.81
C ARG A 61 69.70 -10.42 28.91
N THR A 62 69.51 -9.77 27.78
CA THR A 62 68.51 -8.71 27.65
C THR A 62 67.10 -9.28 27.44
N PHE A 63 66.12 -8.66 28.11
CA PHE A 63 64.69 -8.92 27.97
C PHE A 63 63.95 -7.67 27.50
N ILE A 64 63.17 -7.81 26.43
CA ILE A 64 62.19 -6.82 25.98
C ILE A 64 60.81 -7.27 26.43
N ASN A 65 60.16 -6.45 27.26
CA ASN A 65 58.82 -6.66 27.75
C ASN A 65 57.88 -5.52 27.34
N VAL A 66 56.97 -5.79 26.40
CA VAL A 66 56.00 -4.81 25.93
C VAL A 66 54.93 -4.57 27.00
N GLN A 67 54.81 -3.32 27.44
CA GLN A 67 53.90 -2.91 28.52
C GLN A 67 52.52 -2.54 27.99
N SER A 68 52.48 -1.80 26.88
CA SER A 68 51.24 -1.39 26.25
C SER A 68 51.42 -1.21 24.74
N THR A 69 50.34 -1.48 24.02
CA THR A 69 50.22 -1.17 22.60
C THR A 69 48.90 -0.45 22.37
N SER A 70 48.92 0.38 21.34
CA SER A 70 47.73 0.96 20.77
C SER A 70 46.80 -0.14 20.20
N PRO A 71 45.45 0.02 20.23
CA PRO A 71 44.52 -0.85 19.50
C PRO A 71 44.97 -1.26 18.09
N ASN A 72 44.69 -2.50 17.74
CA ASN A 72 45.13 -3.15 16.51
C ASN A 72 44.41 -2.69 15.23
N ILE A 73 43.29 -1.96 15.32
CA ILE A 73 42.62 -1.37 14.16
C ILE A 73 42.90 0.13 14.14
N ARG A 74 43.43 0.61 13.02
CA ARG A 74 43.77 2.01 12.77
C ARG A 74 43.05 2.54 11.55
N SER A 75 42.73 3.83 11.54
CA SER A 75 42.22 4.57 10.39
C SER A 75 43.19 5.71 10.05
N ASN A 76 42.95 6.38 8.92
CA ASN A 76 43.73 7.56 8.51
C ASN A 76 43.79 8.63 9.61
N GLY A 77 45.00 9.06 9.95
CA GLY A 77 45.28 10.08 10.95
C GLY A 77 45.40 9.54 12.39
N ASP A 78 45.15 8.25 12.61
CA ASP A 78 45.31 7.65 13.93
C ASP A 78 46.80 7.49 14.29
N LEU A 79 47.13 7.74 15.56
CA LEU A 79 48.43 7.45 16.15
C LEU A 79 48.50 5.97 16.53
N TRP A 80 49.45 5.20 15.98
CA TRP A 80 49.81 3.91 16.56
C TRP A 80 51.10 4.06 17.37
N GLU A 81 51.11 3.51 18.58
CA GLU A 81 52.24 3.59 19.50
C GLU A 81 52.38 2.33 20.37
N PHE A 82 53.59 2.11 20.89
CA PHE A 82 53.84 1.10 21.92
C PHE A 82 54.78 1.64 22.99
N THR A 83 54.72 1.03 24.17
CA THR A 83 55.73 1.20 25.22
C THR A 83 56.25 -0.17 25.64
N ALA A 84 57.56 -0.27 25.82
CA ALA A 84 58.21 -1.49 26.27
C ALA A 84 59.31 -1.16 27.28
N VAL A 85 59.68 -2.17 28.05
CA VAL A 85 60.74 -2.09 29.05
C VAL A 85 61.84 -3.07 28.65
N VAL A 86 63.07 -2.60 28.65
CA VAL A 86 64.30 -3.33 28.32
C VAL A 86 65.13 -3.48 29.59
N THR A 87 65.40 -4.72 29.97
CA THR A 87 66.07 -5.07 31.22
C THR A 87 67.12 -6.13 30.98
N ASP A 88 68.25 -6.00 31.67
CA ASP A 88 69.24 -7.08 31.80
C ASP A 88 68.82 -8.06 32.90
N ASP A 89 69.30 -9.31 32.83
CA ASP A 89 68.98 -10.40 33.75
C ASP A 89 69.49 -10.21 35.18
N ASN A 90 70.27 -9.16 35.45
CA ASN A 90 70.75 -8.76 36.77
C ASN A 90 71.37 -9.94 37.54
N ARG A 91 72.08 -10.83 36.84
CA ARG A 91 72.72 -12.02 37.41
C ARG A 91 71.73 -13.01 38.04
N THR A 92 70.48 -13.01 37.56
CA THR A 92 69.44 -13.99 37.93
C THR A 92 69.15 -14.90 36.73
N PRO A 93 69.90 -16.00 36.57
CA PRO A 93 69.69 -16.89 35.43
C PRO A 93 68.28 -17.49 35.49
N PHE A 94 67.57 -17.44 34.36
CA PHE A 94 66.29 -18.12 34.11
C PHE A 94 65.04 -17.52 34.79
N ASP A 95 65.19 -16.55 35.69
CA ASP A 95 64.05 -15.80 36.22
C ASP A 95 63.75 -14.63 35.27
N LYS A 96 62.54 -14.62 34.69
CA LYS A 96 62.02 -13.47 33.93
C LYS A 96 61.55 -12.39 34.92
N ASP A 97 62.46 -11.93 35.77
CA ASP A 97 62.18 -10.84 36.70
C ASP A 97 62.38 -9.49 36.02
N GLY A 98 62.08 -8.40 36.74
CA GLY A 98 62.19 -7.04 36.20
C GLY A 98 63.62 -6.56 36.01
N GLY A 99 64.63 -7.41 36.28
CA GLY A 99 66.02 -7.17 35.95
C GLY A 99 66.61 -5.85 36.45
N GLN A 100 67.77 -5.51 35.90
CA GLN A 100 68.33 -4.15 35.99
C GLN A 100 67.90 -3.40 34.72
N VAL A 101 67.33 -2.21 34.89
CA VAL A 101 66.91 -1.39 33.75
C VAL A 101 68.13 -0.91 32.96
N LEU A 102 68.11 -1.12 31.64
CA LEU A 102 69.11 -0.56 30.74
C LEU A 102 68.87 0.95 30.56
N ASN A 103 69.93 1.72 30.36
CA ASN A 103 69.85 3.16 30.21
C ASN A 103 70.91 3.68 29.24
N SER A 104 70.52 4.61 28.37
CA SER A 104 71.30 5.22 27.28
C SER A 104 71.45 4.36 26.03
N CYS A 105 71.92 4.99 24.95
CA CYS A 105 72.23 4.32 23.70
C CYS A 105 73.56 3.55 23.79
N GLU A 106 73.81 2.66 22.83
CA GLU A 106 75.07 1.92 22.72
C GLU A 106 76.29 2.87 22.81
N GLY A 107 77.27 2.52 23.64
CA GLY A 107 78.51 3.28 23.83
C GLY A 107 78.39 4.64 24.56
N GLU A 108 77.20 5.07 24.99
CA GLU A 108 77.04 6.36 25.69
C GLU A 108 77.35 6.29 27.18
N MET A 109 76.96 5.20 27.85
CA MET A 109 77.26 4.95 29.26
C MET A 109 77.85 3.55 29.45
N GLN A 110 78.99 3.49 30.12
CA GLN A 110 79.67 2.25 30.45
C GLN A 110 79.86 2.12 31.95
N ASP A 111 79.84 0.89 32.43
CA ASP A 111 80.22 0.57 33.80
C ASP A 111 81.76 0.68 33.98
N PRO A 112 82.29 0.55 35.21
CA PRO A 112 83.74 0.61 35.45
C PRO A 112 84.57 -0.47 34.76
N GLU A 113 83.93 -1.55 34.29
CA GLU A 113 84.57 -2.67 33.58
C GLU A 113 84.53 -2.48 32.05
N GLY A 114 83.83 -1.44 31.58
CA GLY A 114 83.72 -1.07 30.17
C GLY A 114 82.53 -1.71 29.45
N TYR A 115 81.61 -2.33 30.18
CA TYR A 115 80.37 -2.85 29.61
C TYR A 115 79.34 -1.74 29.45
N ASP A 116 78.64 -1.74 28.32
CA ASP A 116 77.56 -0.79 28.06
C ASP A 116 76.41 -1.00 29.04
N LEU A 117 75.91 0.10 29.61
CA LEU A 117 74.75 0.11 30.51
C LEU A 117 73.43 0.27 29.75
N GLY A 118 73.47 0.30 28.43
CA GLY A 118 72.39 0.63 27.51
C GLY A 118 72.44 -0.20 26.23
N GLY A 119 71.76 0.22 25.18
CA GLY A 119 71.80 -0.45 23.87
C GLY A 119 70.73 0.05 22.91
N ASN A 120 70.80 -0.37 21.65
CA ASN A 120 69.86 0.06 20.63
C ASN A 120 68.75 -0.98 20.43
N VAL A 121 67.51 -0.52 20.26
CA VAL A 121 66.35 -1.34 19.88
C VAL A 121 65.84 -0.87 18.55
N THR A 122 66.01 -1.69 17.52
CA THR A 122 65.45 -1.41 16.20
C THR A 122 63.97 -1.77 16.18
N VAL A 123 63.16 -0.83 15.71
CA VAL A 123 61.73 -1.00 15.46
C VAL A 123 61.53 -1.18 13.96
N ILE A 124 61.00 -2.34 13.58
CA ILE A 124 60.76 -2.70 12.18
C ILE A 124 59.27 -2.94 11.98
N PHE A 125 58.69 -2.29 10.98
CA PHE A 125 57.33 -2.58 10.54
C PHE A 125 57.38 -3.52 9.34
N GLU A 126 56.62 -4.61 9.43
CA GLU A 126 56.45 -5.60 8.36
C GLU A 126 54.97 -5.60 7.95
N GLY A 127 54.66 -4.95 6.83
CA GLY A 127 53.32 -4.93 6.24
C GLY A 127 53.16 -5.92 5.10
N ILE A 128 51.91 -6.16 4.71
CA ILE A 128 51.55 -7.06 3.62
C ILE A 128 50.74 -6.28 2.57
N ASP A 129 51.17 -6.29 1.31
CA ASP A 129 50.47 -5.65 0.19
C ASP A 129 49.31 -6.51 -0.36
N PHE A 130 48.58 -6.04 -1.37
CA PHE A 130 47.40 -6.72 -1.93
C PHE A 130 47.73 -8.00 -2.70
N GLU A 131 48.99 -8.19 -3.10
CA GLU A 131 49.50 -9.40 -3.74
C GLU A 131 50.13 -10.37 -2.72
N ASP A 132 49.86 -10.15 -1.42
CA ASP A 132 50.41 -10.90 -0.29
C ASP A 132 51.94 -10.87 -0.19
N ARG A 133 52.59 -9.82 -0.72
CA ARG A 133 54.03 -9.62 -0.57
C ARG A 133 54.33 -8.83 0.70
N THR A 134 55.38 -9.23 1.40
CA THR A 134 55.79 -8.59 2.64
C THR A 134 56.74 -7.43 2.37
N HIS A 135 56.46 -6.27 2.94
CA HIS A 135 57.29 -5.07 2.86
C HIS A 135 57.77 -4.69 4.25
N ARG A 136 59.06 -4.39 4.38
CA ARG A 136 59.71 -4.16 5.66
C ARG A 136 60.46 -2.84 5.67
N GLN A 137 60.28 -2.08 6.74
CA GLN A 137 60.95 -0.80 6.92
C GLN A 137 61.42 -0.66 8.37
N ILE A 138 62.67 -0.22 8.56
CA ILE A 138 63.14 0.25 9.87
C ILE A 138 62.54 1.63 10.07
N VAL A 139 61.63 1.75 11.03
CA VAL A 139 60.89 3.00 11.29
C VAL A 139 61.54 3.84 12.38
N SER A 140 62.29 3.22 13.29
CA SER A 140 63.10 3.89 14.30
C SER A 140 64.18 2.97 14.89
N VAL A 141 65.19 3.59 15.49
CA VAL A 141 66.15 2.95 16.39
C VAL A 141 66.04 3.70 17.71
N GLU A 142 65.42 3.05 18.69
CA GLU A 142 65.20 3.61 20.03
C GLU A 142 66.30 3.15 20.99
N CYS A 143 66.56 3.90 22.05
CA CYS A 143 67.40 3.42 23.14
C CYS A 143 66.71 3.63 24.50
N PRO A 144 66.96 2.74 25.48
CA PRO A 144 66.22 2.74 26.73
C PRO A 144 66.59 3.94 27.60
N ALA A 145 65.58 4.60 28.17
CA ALA A 145 65.73 5.64 29.17
C ALA A 145 65.13 5.15 30.49
N SER A 146 65.98 4.83 31.47
CA SER A 146 65.58 4.14 32.70
C SER A 146 64.77 2.86 32.42
N GLY A 147 65.21 2.09 31.43
CA GLY A 147 64.61 0.83 30.98
C GLY A 147 63.45 1.01 30.01
N SER A 148 62.82 2.19 29.92
CA SER A 148 61.67 2.39 29.05
C SER A 148 62.09 2.76 27.62
N ILE A 149 61.42 2.15 26.65
CA ILE A 149 61.39 2.58 25.25
C ILE A 149 59.95 2.80 24.80
N GLY A 150 59.75 3.68 23.83
CA GLY A 150 58.45 3.87 23.22
C GLY A 150 58.58 4.52 21.86
N TYR A 151 57.70 4.14 20.95
CA TYR A 151 57.64 4.69 19.61
C TYR A 151 56.18 4.92 19.22
N GLY A 152 55.92 6.00 18.49
CA GLY A 152 54.61 6.32 17.97
C GLY A 152 54.68 7.02 16.62
N GLN A 153 53.78 6.64 15.71
CA GLN A 153 53.68 7.22 14.37
C GLN A 153 52.22 7.48 14.02
N TYR A 154 51.95 8.68 13.50
CA TYR A 154 50.67 8.97 12.86
C TYR A 154 50.61 8.29 11.50
N LEU A 155 49.54 7.54 11.25
CA LEU A 155 49.38 6.75 10.05
C LEU A 155 48.58 7.53 9.01
N ASP A 156 49.24 7.89 7.92
CA ASP A 156 48.61 8.52 6.75
C ASP A 156 48.77 7.57 5.54
N PRO A 157 47.68 6.94 5.07
CA PRO A 157 47.75 5.98 3.99
C PRO A 157 48.18 6.61 2.66
N GLN A 158 47.97 7.91 2.46
CA GLN A 158 48.45 8.61 1.26
C GLN A 158 49.98 8.76 1.29
N LEU A 159 50.53 9.19 2.43
CA LEU A 159 51.99 9.28 2.59
C LEU A 159 52.67 7.91 2.49
N LEU A 160 52.03 6.86 3.02
CA LEU A 160 52.52 5.48 2.91
C LEU A 160 52.48 4.97 1.46
N LYS A 161 51.47 5.35 0.67
CA LYS A 161 51.38 5.00 -0.75
C LYS A 161 52.38 5.76 -1.62
N ASP A 162 52.69 7.01 -1.25
CA ASP A 162 53.63 7.86 -1.98
C ASP A 162 55.11 7.51 -1.72
N ASP A 163 55.42 6.76 -0.64
CA ASP A 163 56.77 6.29 -0.31
C ASP A 163 57.11 4.96 -1.03
N PRO A 164 58.12 4.95 -1.94
CA PRO A 164 58.55 3.73 -2.64
C PRO A 164 59.13 2.63 -1.72
N PHE A 165 59.53 2.96 -0.50
CA PHE A 165 60.09 2.04 0.48
C PHE A 165 59.16 1.80 1.68
N SER A 166 57.88 2.15 1.52
CA SER A 166 56.85 1.99 2.54
C SER A 166 56.66 0.52 2.94
N PHE A 167 56.36 0.30 4.21
CA PHE A 167 55.88 -0.99 4.70
C PHE A 167 54.44 -1.31 4.24
N LEU A 168 53.68 -0.32 3.73
CA LEU A 168 52.37 -0.49 3.10
C LEU A 168 52.29 0.31 1.79
N PRO A 169 52.78 -0.24 0.67
CA PRO A 169 52.79 0.47 -0.62
C PRO A 169 51.39 0.75 -1.17
N ASP A 170 50.39 -0.05 -0.80
CA ASP A 170 48.98 0.17 -1.18
C ASP A 170 48.25 1.13 -0.24
N GLY A 171 48.93 1.61 0.82
CA GLY A 171 48.37 2.48 1.85
C GLY A 171 47.59 1.77 2.96
N PHE A 172 46.96 0.61 2.70
CA PHE A 172 46.13 -0.11 3.68
C PHE A 172 46.57 -1.56 3.87
N GLY A 173 46.48 -2.07 5.11
CA GLY A 173 46.75 -3.47 5.40
C GLY A 173 47.26 -3.79 6.79
N PRO A 174 47.48 -5.09 7.06
CA PRO A 174 48.03 -5.59 8.30
C PRO A 174 49.54 -5.33 8.40
N VAL A 175 50.01 -4.99 9.59
CA VAL A 175 51.40 -4.66 9.92
C VAL A 175 51.81 -5.34 11.23
N ASN A 176 52.81 -6.22 11.14
CA ASN A 176 53.53 -6.74 12.29
C ASN A 176 54.60 -5.75 12.73
N VAL A 177 54.80 -5.63 14.04
CA VAL A 177 55.88 -4.79 14.59
C VAL A 177 56.92 -5.68 15.24
N ILE A 178 58.17 -5.55 14.80
CA ILE A 178 59.28 -6.36 15.25
C ILE A 178 60.24 -5.45 16.02
N LEU A 179 60.48 -5.82 17.28
CA LEU A 179 61.45 -5.19 18.16
C LEU A 179 62.65 -6.13 18.26
N ARG A 180 63.84 -5.62 17.95
CA ARG A 180 65.11 -6.33 18.13
C ARG A 180 66.09 -5.48 18.91
N PHE A 181 66.66 -6.02 19.98
CA PHE A 181 67.83 -5.42 20.63
C PHE A 181 69.06 -5.71 19.78
N GLU A 182 69.85 -4.68 19.49
CA GLU A 182 71.12 -4.80 18.79
C GLU A 182 72.20 -5.25 19.77
N GLU A 183 72.95 -6.29 19.39
CA GLU A 183 74.00 -6.87 20.22
C GLU A 183 75.14 -5.87 20.43
N ASN A 184 75.33 -5.43 21.67
CA ASN A 184 76.48 -4.63 22.12
C ASN A 184 77.33 -5.34 23.18
N LEU A 185 76.81 -6.35 23.87
CA LEU A 185 77.58 -7.34 24.63
C LEU A 185 77.52 -8.73 23.96
N PRO A 186 78.56 -9.58 24.12
CA PRO A 186 78.61 -10.88 23.47
C PRO A 186 77.39 -11.75 23.78
N HIS A 187 76.70 -12.17 22.72
CA HIS A 187 75.51 -13.04 22.70
C HIS A 187 74.30 -12.52 23.51
N GLU A 188 74.17 -11.20 23.69
CA GLU A 188 73.07 -10.58 24.42
C GLU A 188 71.90 -10.14 23.50
N GLY A 189 72.18 -9.91 22.23
CA GLY A 189 71.22 -9.35 21.27
C GLY A 189 71.31 -9.94 19.87
N CYS A 190 70.74 -9.23 18.91
CA CYS A 190 70.81 -9.54 17.49
C CYS A 190 71.98 -8.79 16.82
N GLU A 191 72.72 -9.44 15.92
CA GLU A 191 73.68 -8.72 15.06
C GLU A 191 73.00 -7.55 14.31
N PRO A 192 73.70 -6.41 14.09
CA PRO A 192 73.20 -5.27 13.32
C PRO A 192 72.61 -5.67 11.97
N ILE A 193 71.43 -5.15 11.63
CA ILE A 193 70.75 -5.49 10.39
C ILE A 193 71.08 -4.49 9.28
N ASP A 194 71.50 -5.01 8.12
CA ASP A 194 71.66 -4.19 6.92
C ASP A 194 70.30 -3.91 6.27
N ALA A 195 70.05 -2.68 5.86
CA ALA A 195 68.81 -2.26 5.18
C ALA A 195 68.53 -3.07 3.91
N GLY A 196 69.58 -3.55 3.21
CA GLY A 196 69.42 -4.41 2.04
C GLY A 196 68.77 -5.77 2.34
N MET A 197 68.95 -6.30 3.55
CA MET A 197 68.39 -7.59 3.96
C MET A 197 66.87 -7.55 4.11
N LEU A 198 66.29 -6.39 4.42
CA LEU A 198 64.83 -6.21 4.61
C LEU A 198 64.02 -6.60 3.38
N SER A 199 64.60 -6.43 2.18
CA SER A 199 64.01 -6.78 0.89
C SER A 199 64.11 -8.28 0.54
N THR A 200 64.84 -9.07 1.34
CA THR A 200 65.07 -10.49 1.05
C THR A 200 63.87 -11.33 1.48
N SER A 201 63.46 -12.26 0.61
CA SER A 201 62.45 -13.26 0.94
C SER A 201 63.09 -14.45 1.67
N GLY A 202 62.50 -14.89 2.78
CA GLY A 202 63.02 -15.98 3.62
C GLY A 202 63.64 -15.50 4.94
N ALA A 203 64.79 -16.06 5.32
CA ALA A 203 65.50 -15.72 6.57
C ALA A 203 66.25 -14.38 6.46
N TRP A 204 65.49 -13.29 6.37
CA TRP A 204 66.00 -11.92 6.29
C TRP A 204 66.57 -11.41 7.62
N ASP A 205 66.04 -11.93 8.73
CA ASP A 205 66.44 -11.57 10.08
C ASP A 205 67.34 -12.68 10.65
N PRO A 206 68.66 -12.45 10.75
CA PRO A 206 69.61 -13.45 11.26
C PRO A 206 69.31 -13.83 12.72
N CYS A 207 68.65 -12.93 13.46
CA CYS A 207 68.29 -13.12 14.86
C CYS A 207 67.29 -14.27 15.09
N VAL A 208 66.55 -14.65 14.05
CA VAL A 208 65.61 -15.78 14.09
C VAL A 208 66.35 -17.12 14.22
N THR A 209 67.63 -17.19 13.82
CA THR A 209 68.43 -18.42 13.91
C THR A 209 69.01 -18.67 15.29
N ILE A 210 69.02 -17.66 16.16
CA ILE A 210 69.51 -17.77 17.54
C ILE A 210 68.45 -18.51 18.36
N LEU A 211 68.87 -19.63 18.97
CA LEU A 211 68.01 -20.43 19.85
C LEU A 211 67.55 -19.59 21.04
N ASN A 212 66.23 -19.54 21.26
CA ASN A 212 65.57 -18.76 22.33
C ASN A 212 65.79 -17.24 22.25
N SER A 213 65.85 -16.65 21.05
CA SER A 213 65.91 -15.18 20.90
C SER A 213 64.65 -14.42 21.34
N ASP A 214 63.64 -15.10 21.88
CA ASP A 214 62.36 -14.51 22.29
C ASP A 214 62.48 -13.49 23.44
N HIS A 215 63.59 -13.51 24.18
CA HIS A 215 63.88 -12.51 25.21
C HIS A 215 64.29 -11.14 24.65
N PHE A 216 65.16 -11.07 23.65
CA PHE A 216 65.63 -9.79 23.07
C PHE A 216 65.05 -9.48 21.68
N ARG A 217 64.15 -10.35 21.18
CA ARG A 217 63.40 -10.15 19.94
C ARG A 217 61.91 -10.41 20.17
N LYS A 218 61.08 -9.41 19.91
CA LYS A 218 59.60 -9.52 20.02
C LYS A 218 58.92 -9.22 18.70
N VAL A 219 57.93 -10.04 18.36
CA VAL A 219 57.05 -9.82 17.20
C VAL A 219 55.64 -9.58 17.70
N LEU A 220 55.17 -8.35 17.53
CA LEU A 220 53.81 -7.92 17.77
C LEU A 220 52.98 -8.23 16.53
N GLN A 221 52.16 -9.28 16.63
CA GLN A 221 51.33 -9.76 15.53
C GLN A 221 50.19 -8.79 15.28
N PHE A 222 49.91 -8.44 14.02
CA PHE A 222 48.84 -7.50 13.63
C PHE A 222 47.45 -7.87 14.18
N GLN A 223 47.21 -9.15 14.49
CA GLN A 223 45.95 -9.64 15.03
C GLN A 223 45.75 -9.35 16.53
N VAL A 224 46.84 -9.11 17.26
CA VAL A 224 46.85 -9.00 18.72
C VAL A 224 47.45 -7.65 19.15
N ASP A 225 48.76 -7.50 18.98
CA ASP A 225 49.54 -6.39 19.55
C ASP A 225 50.17 -5.46 18.50
N GLY A 226 50.17 -5.87 17.23
CA GLY A 226 50.51 -5.03 16.09
C GLY A 226 49.31 -4.19 15.64
N PHE A 227 49.25 -3.82 14.35
CA PHE A 227 48.08 -3.08 13.84
C PHE A 227 47.71 -3.41 12.40
N SER A 228 46.53 -2.99 12.00
CA SER A 228 46.02 -3.00 10.64
C SER A 228 45.45 -1.63 10.33
N LEU A 229 45.95 -0.99 9.28
CA LEU A 229 45.44 0.28 8.79
C LEU A 229 44.28 0.01 7.83
N ILE A 230 43.07 0.33 8.27
CA ILE A 230 41.82 0.01 7.59
C ILE A 230 41.24 1.27 6.95
N GLY A 231 41.13 1.25 5.63
CA GLY A 231 40.51 2.30 4.83
C GLY A 231 38.99 2.20 4.79
N ASN A 232 38.33 3.35 4.57
CA ASN A 232 36.93 3.36 4.20
C ASN A 232 36.76 2.96 2.72
N THR A 233 35.64 2.35 2.40
CA THR A 233 35.25 1.99 1.03
C THR A 233 34.14 2.90 0.55
N ASP A 234 34.26 3.32 -0.70
CA ASP A 234 33.23 4.05 -1.42
C ASP A 234 32.55 3.14 -2.44
N LEU A 235 31.22 3.12 -2.41
CA LEU A 235 30.38 2.27 -3.23
C LEU A 235 29.41 3.16 -3.98
N GLN A 236 29.76 3.46 -5.22
CA GLN A 236 28.95 4.27 -6.12
C GLN A 236 28.07 3.35 -6.95
N VAL A 237 26.78 3.69 -7.05
CA VAL A 237 25.78 2.87 -7.75
C VAL A 237 25.04 3.76 -8.73
N ASP A 238 24.97 3.32 -9.98
CA ASP A 238 24.33 4.08 -11.04
C ASP A 238 22.81 4.01 -10.93
N GLN A 239 22.15 5.14 -11.20
CA GLN A 239 20.69 5.18 -11.31
C GLN A 239 20.26 4.75 -12.70
N GLN A 240 19.24 3.89 -12.76
CA GLN A 240 18.70 3.40 -14.02
C GLN A 240 17.18 3.26 -13.96
N ILE A 241 16.59 3.30 -15.15
CA ILE A 241 15.18 2.99 -15.39
C ILE A 241 15.10 1.51 -15.78
N VAL A 242 14.27 0.74 -15.08
CA VAL A 242 14.14 -0.70 -15.27
C VAL A 242 12.80 -1.01 -15.91
N TYR A 243 12.78 -1.90 -16.91
CA TYR A 243 11.56 -2.45 -17.49
C TYR A 243 11.47 -3.93 -17.14
N THR A 244 10.30 -4.41 -16.72
CA THR A 244 10.08 -5.84 -16.41
C THR A 244 10.09 -6.72 -17.66
N SER A 245 9.75 -6.15 -18.81
CA SER A 245 9.61 -6.87 -20.07
C SER A 245 9.81 -5.96 -21.28
N GLU A 246 10.16 -6.58 -22.40
CA GLU A 246 10.28 -5.97 -23.72
C GLU A 246 9.46 -6.79 -24.72
N ILE A 247 8.91 -6.14 -25.74
CA ILE A 247 8.16 -6.83 -26.80
C ILE A 247 9.14 -7.09 -27.94
N ASP A 248 9.30 -8.36 -28.31
CA ASP A 248 10.06 -8.75 -29.49
C ASP A 248 9.36 -8.20 -30.75
N LEU A 249 10.09 -7.38 -31.52
CA LEU A 249 9.55 -6.70 -32.70
C LEU A 249 9.21 -7.66 -33.85
N ASP A 250 9.83 -8.85 -33.90
CA ASP A 250 9.64 -9.82 -34.97
C ASP A 250 8.53 -10.84 -34.63
N THR A 251 8.42 -11.24 -33.35
CA THR A 251 7.45 -12.25 -32.91
C THR A 251 6.22 -11.68 -32.21
N GLY A 252 6.31 -10.46 -31.67
CA GLY A 252 5.28 -9.85 -30.83
C GLY A 252 5.17 -10.49 -29.45
N GLU A 253 6.08 -11.40 -29.09
CA GLU A 253 6.09 -12.05 -27.77
C GLU A 253 6.72 -11.15 -26.71
N ILE A 254 6.24 -11.30 -25.48
CA ILE A 254 6.71 -10.52 -24.32
C ILE A 254 7.89 -11.28 -23.70
N LEU A 255 9.07 -10.68 -23.76
CA LEU A 255 10.31 -11.21 -23.19
C LEU A 255 10.59 -10.52 -21.86
N GLU A 256 10.72 -11.29 -20.78
CA GLU A 256 11.10 -10.75 -19.47
C GLU A 256 12.56 -10.28 -19.48
N LYS A 257 12.80 -9.09 -18.93
CA LYS A 257 14.13 -8.48 -18.87
C LYS A 257 14.60 -8.41 -17.41
N PRO A 258 15.82 -8.86 -17.10
CA PRO A 258 16.35 -8.69 -15.76
C PRO A 258 16.76 -7.23 -15.50
N MET A 259 16.81 -6.89 -14.23
CA MET A 259 17.41 -5.65 -13.76
C MET A 259 18.93 -5.84 -13.64
N ILE A 260 19.72 -4.96 -14.24
CA ILE A 260 21.20 -5.05 -14.21
C ILE A 260 21.74 -3.92 -13.34
N VAL A 261 22.12 -4.21 -12.11
CA VAL A 261 22.63 -3.18 -11.18
C VAL A 261 24.11 -2.93 -11.46
N THR A 262 24.45 -1.70 -11.82
CA THR A 262 25.82 -1.29 -12.15
C THR A 262 26.35 -0.26 -11.16
N GLY A 263 27.67 -0.23 -11.01
CA GLY A 263 28.34 0.74 -10.14
C GLY A 263 29.84 0.49 -10.06
N GLN A 264 30.50 1.21 -9.15
CA GLN A 264 31.94 1.14 -8.94
C GLN A 264 32.27 1.06 -7.44
N LEU A 265 33.23 0.22 -7.10
CA LEU A 265 33.81 0.10 -5.76
C LEU A 265 35.23 0.66 -5.75
N THR A 266 35.46 1.65 -4.90
CA THR A 266 36.78 2.30 -4.71
C THR A 266 37.12 2.41 -3.24
N ASP A 267 38.40 2.66 -2.94
CA ASP A 267 38.84 3.04 -1.59
C ASP A 267 38.80 4.56 -1.37
N GLU A 268 39.07 4.98 -0.13
CA GLU A 268 39.11 6.39 0.26
C GLU A 268 40.20 7.23 -0.44
N LEU A 269 41.19 6.60 -1.08
CA LEU A 269 42.23 7.25 -1.88
C LEU A 269 41.91 7.24 -3.38
N GLY A 270 40.74 6.75 -3.79
CA GLY A 270 40.35 6.60 -5.19
C GLY A 270 41.02 5.41 -5.90
N GLY A 271 41.60 4.46 -5.15
CA GLY A 271 42.07 3.18 -5.66
C GLY A 271 40.92 2.27 -6.04
N ASN A 272 41.03 1.58 -7.18
CA ASN A 272 40.02 0.66 -7.67
C ASN A 272 40.11 -0.68 -6.93
N LEU A 273 39.01 -1.13 -6.34
CA LEU A 273 38.95 -2.43 -5.67
C LEU A 273 38.49 -3.50 -6.65
N SER A 274 39.46 -4.16 -7.29
CA SER A 274 39.22 -5.18 -8.31
C SER A 274 38.97 -6.58 -7.73
N ASN A 275 38.25 -7.42 -8.48
CA ASN A 275 37.96 -8.81 -8.14
C ASN A 275 37.26 -8.99 -6.77
N ARG A 276 36.47 -8.01 -6.32
CA ARG A 276 35.73 -8.06 -5.06
C ARG A 276 34.28 -8.44 -5.29
N GLN A 277 33.82 -9.44 -4.54
CA GLN A 277 32.44 -9.89 -4.54
C GLN A 277 31.51 -8.82 -3.97
N ILE A 278 30.44 -8.55 -4.73
CA ILE A 278 29.36 -7.64 -4.38
C ILE A 278 28.07 -8.45 -4.29
N ARG A 279 27.33 -8.25 -3.19
CA ARG A 279 26.03 -8.87 -2.99
C ARG A 279 24.95 -7.83 -3.22
N VAL A 280 23.97 -8.17 -4.05
CA VAL A 280 22.80 -7.34 -4.31
C VAL A 280 21.54 -8.10 -3.93
N THR A 281 20.67 -7.45 -3.19
CA THR A 281 19.32 -7.93 -2.87
C THR A 281 18.33 -6.83 -3.19
N PHE A 282 17.16 -7.18 -3.69
CA PHE A 282 16.10 -6.21 -3.93
C PHE A 282 14.81 -6.63 -3.25
N GLU A 283 13.97 -5.65 -2.96
CA GLU A 283 12.65 -5.83 -2.38
C GLU A 283 11.69 -4.93 -3.16
N MET A 284 10.59 -5.51 -3.65
CA MET A 284 9.56 -4.73 -4.35
C MET A 284 8.62 -4.08 -3.36
N GLY A 285 8.11 -2.92 -3.75
CA GLY A 285 7.15 -2.20 -2.93
C GLY A 285 6.68 -0.91 -3.58
N SER A 286 6.10 -0.05 -2.75
CA SER A 286 5.61 1.25 -3.15
C SER A 286 6.11 2.34 -2.20
N MET A 287 6.30 3.54 -2.74
CA MET A 287 6.60 4.72 -1.95
C MET A 287 5.28 5.32 -1.47
N VAL A 288 5.01 5.26 -0.17
CA VAL A 288 3.79 5.79 0.45
C VAL A 288 4.14 7.02 1.27
N PHE A 289 3.37 8.10 1.14
CA PHE A 289 3.55 9.27 1.99
C PHE A 289 3.12 8.96 3.44
N ASP A 290 4.04 9.16 4.39
CA ASP A 290 3.75 9.04 5.81
C ASP A 290 3.38 10.42 6.38
N PRO A 291 2.10 10.68 6.73
CA PRO A 291 1.66 11.98 7.21
C PRO A 291 2.20 12.32 8.60
N VAL A 292 2.70 11.33 9.36
CA VAL A 292 3.27 11.57 10.70
C VAL A 292 4.70 12.10 10.58
N GLU A 293 5.48 11.52 9.66
CA GLU A 293 6.89 11.90 9.46
C GLU A 293 7.10 12.92 8.32
N ASN A 294 6.03 13.31 7.62
CA ASN A 294 6.02 14.25 6.48
C ASN A 294 7.07 13.89 5.40
N ARG A 295 7.23 12.59 5.11
CA ARG A 295 8.17 12.07 4.11
C ARG A 295 7.62 10.84 3.41
N MET A 296 8.13 10.56 2.21
CA MET A 296 7.85 9.30 1.52
C MET A 296 8.58 8.15 2.22
N LYS A 297 7.85 7.07 2.47
CA LYS A 297 8.35 5.85 3.11
C LYS A 297 8.10 4.66 2.20
N PHE A 298 9.11 3.83 2.05
CA PHE A 298 8.99 2.58 1.32
C PHE A 298 8.15 1.59 2.13
N ARG A 299 7.06 1.09 1.53
CA ARG A 299 6.26 -0.02 2.02
C ARG A 299 6.56 -1.24 1.15
N ALA A 300 7.12 -2.28 1.76
CA ALA A 300 7.38 -3.55 1.11
C ALA A 300 6.09 -4.21 0.62
N GLY A 301 6.17 -4.88 -0.54
CA GLY A 301 5.13 -5.75 -1.06
C GLY A 301 5.20 -7.15 -0.43
N ASP A 302 4.33 -8.04 -0.90
CA ASP A 302 4.17 -9.39 -0.34
C ASP A 302 5.26 -10.38 -0.81
N ASP A 303 6.00 -10.04 -1.88
CA ASP A 303 7.01 -10.91 -2.51
C ASP A 303 8.31 -11.03 -1.67
N GLY A 304 8.52 -10.16 -0.67
CA GLY A 304 9.67 -10.21 0.24
C GLY A 304 11.00 -9.76 -0.39
N ILE A 305 12.12 -10.18 0.23
CA ILE A 305 13.47 -9.82 -0.22
C ILE A 305 14.02 -10.93 -1.12
N GLU A 306 14.40 -10.55 -2.33
CA GLU A 306 15.01 -11.43 -3.32
C GLU A 306 16.51 -11.16 -3.48
N ALA A 307 17.28 -12.21 -3.72
CA ALA A 307 18.74 -12.13 -3.92
C ALA A 307 19.07 -12.18 -5.41
N CYS A 308 19.91 -11.26 -5.87
CA CYS A 308 20.46 -11.28 -7.22
C CYS A 308 21.60 -12.29 -7.34
N ILE A 309 22.01 -12.59 -8.56
CA ILE A 309 23.18 -13.45 -8.82
C ILE A 309 24.43 -12.68 -8.37
N PRO A 310 25.21 -13.19 -7.40
CA PRO A 310 26.43 -12.51 -6.97
C PRO A 310 27.43 -12.36 -8.12
N GLY A 311 28.17 -11.27 -8.10
CA GLY A 311 29.22 -10.96 -9.08
C GLY A 311 30.36 -10.21 -8.44
N ALA A 312 31.45 -10.04 -9.20
CA ALA A 312 32.66 -9.40 -8.74
C ALA A 312 32.95 -8.14 -9.53
N THR A 313 33.73 -7.24 -8.94
CA THR A 313 34.25 -6.07 -9.63
C THR A 313 35.33 -6.44 -10.65
N ASP A 314 35.40 -5.69 -11.74
CA ASP A 314 36.42 -5.81 -12.78
C ASP A 314 37.76 -5.16 -12.36
N GLU A 315 38.73 -5.10 -13.28
CA GLU A 315 40.05 -4.48 -13.05
C GLU A 315 39.98 -2.99 -12.66
N ASN A 316 38.90 -2.30 -13.02
CA ASN A 316 38.66 -0.89 -12.73
C ASN A 316 37.70 -0.69 -11.53
N GLY A 317 37.31 -1.75 -10.85
CA GLY A 317 36.39 -1.69 -9.72
C GLY A 317 34.91 -1.59 -10.11
N PHE A 318 34.55 -1.70 -11.39
CA PHE A 318 33.15 -1.69 -11.83
C PHE A 318 32.50 -3.06 -11.64
N PHE A 319 31.21 -3.09 -11.31
CA PHE A 319 30.44 -4.33 -11.21
C PHE A 319 29.15 -4.24 -12.02
N ASP A 320 28.70 -5.38 -12.54
CA ASP A 320 27.41 -5.57 -13.21
C ASP A 320 26.69 -6.80 -12.63
N ILE A 321 25.61 -6.55 -11.88
CA ILE A 321 24.90 -7.60 -11.15
C ILE A 321 23.53 -7.85 -11.77
N ASN A 322 23.32 -9.08 -12.22
CA ASN A 322 22.07 -9.52 -12.80
C ASN A 322 21.04 -9.92 -11.71
N CYS A 323 19.95 -9.17 -11.64
CA CYS A 323 18.81 -9.42 -10.77
C CYS A 323 17.64 -9.95 -11.62
N PRO A 324 17.28 -11.24 -11.53
CA PRO A 324 16.15 -11.79 -12.27
C PRO A 324 14.85 -11.14 -11.78
N MET A 325 14.02 -10.67 -12.73
CA MET A 325 12.74 -10.00 -12.45
C MET A 325 11.55 -10.86 -12.89
N THR A 326 11.72 -12.17 -12.93
CA THR A 326 10.72 -13.11 -13.45
C THR A 326 9.48 -13.11 -12.56
N GLY A 327 8.32 -12.76 -13.11
CA GLY A 327 7.08 -12.68 -12.33
C GLY A 327 7.06 -11.61 -11.23
N VAL A 328 7.79 -10.50 -11.40
CA VAL A 328 7.85 -9.41 -10.42
C VAL A 328 6.83 -8.29 -10.76
N ASP A 329 6.16 -7.74 -9.74
CA ASP A 329 5.22 -6.63 -9.91
C ASP A 329 5.94 -5.31 -10.29
N ALA A 330 5.23 -4.43 -10.99
CA ALA A 330 5.74 -3.10 -11.33
C ALA A 330 5.54 -2.18 -10.12
N GLY A 331 6.52 -1.33 -9.87
CA GLY A 331 6.58 -0.59 -8.61
C GLY A 331 7.92 0.06 -8.40
N MET A 332 8.26 0.25 -7.13
CA MET A 332 9.58 0.68 -6.72
C MET A 332 10.35 -0.51 -6.19
N ALA A 333 11.54 -0.76 -6.75
CA ALA A 333 12.48 -1.72 -6.21
C ALA A 333 13.43 -1.01 -5.24
N LYS A 334 13.45 -1.45 -3.97
CA LYS A 334 14.48 -1.06 -3.02
C LYS A 334 15.65 -2.03 -3.14
N VAL A 335 16.72 -1.58 -3.79
CA VAL A 335 17.92 -2.39 -4.02
C VAL A 335 18.96 -2.07 -2.97
N LYS A 336 19.43 -3.10 -2.26
CA LYS A 336 20.50 -3.03 -1.27
C LYS A 336 21.74 -3.70 -1.87
N ILE A 337 22.80 -2.91 -2.04
CA ILE A 337 24.11 -3.33 -2.54
C ILE A 337 25.05 -3.38 -1.35
N GLU A 338 25.75 -4.50 -1.16
CA GLU A 338 26.60 -4.76 -0.01
C GLU A 338 27.97 -5.29 -0.44
N TYR A 339 29.00 -4.56 -0.03
CA TYR A 339 30.38 -5.01 -0.01
C TYR A 339 30.75 -5.46 1.42
N ASN A 340 31.20 -6.70 1.54
CA ASN A 340 31.62 -7.29 2.80
C ASN A 340 33.11 -7.65 2.75
N ALA A 341 33.91 -6.97 3.55
CA ALA A 341 35.35 -7.21 3.68
C ALA A 341 35.66 -8.53 4.41
N TRP A 342 34.70 -9.05 5.19
CA TRP A 342 34.83 -10.33 5.89
C TRP A 342 34.47 -11.54 5.03
N ASP A 343 33.97 -11.32 3.81
CA ASP A 343 33.70 -12.42 2.89
C ASP A 343 35.02 -13.18 2.60
N PRO A 344 35.08 -14.51 2.77
CA PRO A 344 36.28 -15.29 2.48
C PRO A 344 36.83 -15.11 1.07
N LEU A 345 35.96 -14.74 0.10
CA LEU A 345 36.38 -14.46 -1.27
C LEU A 345 37.03 -13.08 -1.44
N ASN A 346 36.72 -12.12 -0.56
CA ASN A 346 37.32 -10.79 -0.55
C ASN A 346 38.55 -10.71 0.35
N ASN A 347 38.50 -11.34 1.53
CA ASN A 347 39.58 -11.39 2.53
C ASN A 347 40.19 -10.03 2.92
N ASP A 348 39.40 -8.95 2.87
CA ASP A 348 39.85 -7.58 3.10
C ASP A 348 39.67 -7.10 4.55
N ARG A 349 39.32 -7.99 5.48
CA ARG A 349 38.98 -7.64 6.88
C ARG A 349 40.01 -6.80 7.64
N TYR A 350 41.28 -6.80 7.19
CA TYR A 350 42.38 -6.01 7.76
C TYR A 350 42.83 -4.85 6.86
N ARG A 351 42.07 -4.55 5.81
CA ARG A 351 42.36 -3.50 4.81
C ARG A 351 41.20 -2.54 4.66
N TYR A 352 39.96 -3.02 4.67
CA TYR A 352 38.79 -2.24 4.32
C TYR A 352 37.59 -2.49 5.23
N LYS A 353 36.75 -1.46 5.39
CA LYS A 353 35.46 -1.57 6.09
C LYS A 353 34.36 -2.06 5.14
N ASN A 354 33.37 -2.73 5.72
CA ASN A 354 32.14 -3.10 4.99
C ASN A 354 31.37 -1.84 4.57
N LYS A 355 30.72 -1.90 3.41
CA LYS A 355 29.88 -0.81 2.90
C LYS A 355 28.56 -1.36 2.41
N THR A 356 27.49 -0.65 2.72
CA THR A 356 26.15 -0.95 2.22
C THR A 356 25.55 0.33 1.67
N GLN A 357 24.99 0.25 0.47
CA GLN A 357 24.25 1.33 -0.17
C GLN A 357 22.86 0.84 -0.54
N ALA A 358 21.85 1.66 -0.28
CA ALA A 358 20.47 1.40 -0.70
C ALA A 358 20.06 2.40 -1.79
N MET A 359 19.45 1.88 -2.84
CA MET A 359 18.95 2.63 -3.99
C MET A 359 17.48 2.29 -4.25
N PHE A 360 16.75 3.20 -4.87
CA PHE A 360 15.37 3.00 -5.27
C PHE A 360 15.29 3.10 -6.79
N PHE A 361 14.89 2.01 -7.45
CA PHE A 361 14.70 1.99 -8.90
C PHE A 361 13.21 1.91 -9.25
N PRO A 362 12.70 2.80 -10.10
CA PRO A 362 11.37 2.65 -10.66
C PRO A 362 11.38 1.51 -11.69
N VAL A 363 10.49 0.54 -11.50
CA VAL A 363 10.34 -0.63 -12.34
C VAL A 363 9.06 -0.50 -13.15
N PHE A 364 9.21 -0.27 -14.44
CA PHE A 364 8.12 -0.03 -15.38
C PHE A 364 7.63 -1.31 -16.04
N SER A 365 6.32 -1.36 -16.31
CA SER A 365 5.70 -2.47 -17.06
C SER A 365 4.55 -1.97 -17.93
N ASN A 366 4.27 -2.66 -19.02
CA ASN A 366 3.07 -2.44 -19.83
C ASN A 366 1.88 -3.17 -19.19
N SER A 367 0.71 -2.54 -19.11
CA SER A 367 -0.52 -3.19 -18.66
C SER A 367 -1.40 -3.66 -19.82
N THR A 368 -2.27 -4.62 -19.53
CA THR A 368 -3.28 -5.18 -20.43
C THR A 368 -4.59 -5.30 -19.67
N ILE A 369 -5.71 -4.94 -20.31
CA ILE A 369 -7.05 -5.14 -19.75
C ILE A 369 -7.74 -6.24 -20.54
N ASP A 370 -8.31 -7.20 -19.84
CA ASP A 370 -9.13 -8.27 -20.38
C ASP A 370 -10.56 -8.14 -19.84
N VAL A 371 -11.56 -8.00 -20.73
CA VAL A 371 -12.97 -7.93 -20.34
C VAL A 371 -13.57 -9.32 -20.49
N SER A 372 -13.99 -9.90 -19.37
CA SER A 372 -14.54 -11.25 -19.36
C SER A 372 -16.03 -11.29 -19.68
N GLU A 373 -16.79 -10.26 -19.28
CA GLU A 373 -18.24 -10.24 -19.41
C GLU A 373 -18.80 -8.81 -19.37
N VAL A 374 -19.75 -8.51 -20.26
CA VAL A 374 -20.67 -7.37 -20.14
C VAL A 374 -22.11 -7.87 -20.24
N GLY A 375 -22.96 -7.50 -19.29
CA GLY A 375 -24.33 -8.00 -19.24
C GLY A 375 -25.34 -7.03 -18.62
N PRO A 376 -26.65 -7.25 -18.80
CA PRO A 376 -27.70 -6.35 -18.31
C PRO A 376 -28.04 -6.55 -16.82
N PHE A 377 -27.65 -7.68 -16.21
CA PHE A 377 -27.92 -7.94 -14.80
C PHE A 377 -26.69 -8.53 -14.12
N ARG A 378 -26.48 -8.20 -12.84
CA ARG A 378 -25.30 -8.57 -12.03
C ARG A 378 -24.90 -10.06 -12.04
N SER A 379 -25.77 -10.96 -12.47
CA SER A 379 -25.53 -12.41 -12.51
C SER A 379 -25.96 -13.07 -13.83
N ASP A 380 -26.22 -12.28 -14.88
CA ASP A 380 -26.71 -12.78 -16.15
C ASP A 380 -26.12 -11.96 -17.31
N TYR A 381 -25.53 -12.66 -18.28
CA TYR A 381 -25.10 -12.09 -19.54
C TYR A 381 -25.97 -12.66 -20.65
N LEU A 382 -26.57 -11.76 -21.41
CA LEU A 382 -27.41 -12.11 -22.55
C LEU A 382 -26.59 -11.90 -23.82
N THR A 383 -26.57 -12.90 -24.69
CA THR A 383 -25.96 -12.77 -26.03
C THR A 383 -27.04 -12.91 -27.10
N TYR A 384 -26.82 -12.23 -28.22
CA TYR A 384 -27.64 -12.37 -29.41
C TYR A 384 -26.79 -12.86 -30.57
N THR A 385 -27.18 -14.01 -31.13
CA THR A 385 -26.55 -14.59 -32.32
C THR A 385 -27.32 -14.14 -33.55
N PHE A 386 -26.65 -13.39 -34.42
CA PHE A 386 -27.22 -13.00 -35.70
C PHE A 386 -27.29 -14.20 -36.67
N PRO A 387 -28.14 -14.14 -37.71
CA PRO A 387 -28.25 -15.21 -38.72
C PRO A 387 -26.94 -15.55 -39.45
N ASN A 388 -25.97 -14.63 -39.44
CA ASN A 388 -24.63 -14.79 -39.98
C ASN A 388 -23.65 -15.57 -39.07
N GLY A 389 -24.07 -15.93 -37.85
CA GLY A 389 -23.27 -16.63 -36.84
C GLY A 389 -22.49 -15.75 -35.86
N SER A 390 -22.47 -14.42 -36.02
CA SER A 390 -21.80 -13.51 -35.06
C SER A 390 -22.62 -13.33 -33.79
N THR A 391 -21.96 -13.40 -32.63
CA THR A 391 -22.56 -13.24 -31.31
C THR A 391 -22.11 -11.95 -30.64
N PHE A 392 -23.05 -11.16 -30.13
CA PHE A 392 -22.76 -9.94 -29.38
C PHE A 392 -23.47 -9.96 -28.03
N GLU A 393 -22.86 -9.33 -27.03
CA GLU A 393 -23.47 -9.10 -25.72
C GLU A 393 -24.61 -8.07 -25.83
N VAL A 394 -25.68 -8.29 -25.08
CA VAL A 394 -26.92 -7.51 -25.18
C VAL A 394 -27.13 -6.67 -23.94
N LEU A 395 -27.33 -5.38 -24.14
CA LEU A 395 -27.76 -4.46 -23.08
C LEU A 395 -29.12 -3.84 -23.41
N TYR A 396 -29.83 -3.36 -22.39
CA TYR A 396 -31.13 -2.71 -22.56
C TYR A 396 -31.06 -1.21 -22.32
N LEU A 397 -31.62 -0.44 -23.25
CA LEU A 397 -31.70 1.02 -23.15
C LEU A 397 -32.45 1.42 -21.87
N LYS A 398 -31.91 2.39 -21.12
CA LYS A 398 -32.42 2.86 -19.81
C LYS A 398 -32.48 1.79 -18.71
N GLU A 399 -31.81 0.66 -18.89
CA GLU A 399 -31.62 -0.33 -17.84
C GLU A 399 -30.17 -0.41 -17.38
N ALA A 400 -29.99 -1.00 -16.21
CA ALA A 400 -28.68 -1.26 -15.65
C ALA A 400 -27.92 -2.31 -16.49
N PHE A 401 -26.62 -2.31 -16.32
CA PHE A 401 -25.67 -3.30 -16.83
C PHE A 401 -24.47 -3.42 -15.88
N HIS A 402 -23.72 -4.51 -16.01
CA HIS A 402 -22.45 -4.76 -15.32
C HIS A 402 -21.30 -4.99 -16.30
N ILE A 403 -20.08 -4.83 -15.80
CA ILE A 403 -18.84 -5.16 -16.48
C ILE A 403 -17.96 -5.95 -15.52
N ASN A 404 -17.45 -7.08 -15.97
CA ASN A 404 -16.39 -7.84 -15.31
C ASN A 404 -15.14 -7.76 -16.17
N ALA A 405 -14.04 -7.31 -15.59
CA ALA A 405 -12.77 -7.22 -16.30
C ALA A 405 -11.58 -7.33 -15.35
N LYS A 406 -10.41 -7.59 -15.91
CA LYS A 406 -9.16 -7.80 -15.20
C LYS A 406 -8.06 -6.93 -15.79
N LEU A 407 -7.34 -6.22 -14.92
CA LEU A 407 -6.10 -5.54 -15.26
C LEU A 407 -4.92 -6.45 -14.89
N SER A 408 -4.07 -6.73 -15.86
CA SER A 408 -2.84 -7.48 -15.69
C SER A 408 -1.65 -6.73 -16.29
N GLN A 409 -0.46 -7.15 -15.89
CA GLN A 409 0.79 -6.75 -16.52
C GLN A 409 1.07 -7.61 -17.74
N SER A 410 2.04 -7.18 -18.55
CA SER A 410 2.54 -7.92 -19.71
C SER A 410 3.12 -9.29 -19.36
N ASN A 411 3.67 -9.47 -18.16
CA ASN A 411 4.11 -10.78 -17.65
C ASN A 411 2.95 -11.66 -17.13
N GLY A 412 1.70 -11.21 -17.25
CA GLY A 412 0.50 -11.93 -16.82
C GLY A 412 0.13 -11.79 -15.34
N LYS A 413 0.95 -11.10 -14.51
CA LYS A 413 0.59 -10.86 -13.11
C LYS A 413 -0.59 -9.90 -12.98
N PRO A 414 -1.54 -10.16 -12.06
CA PRO A 414 -2.69 -9.29 -11.83
C PRO A 414 -2.30 -7.97 -11.15
N VAL A 415 -2.94 -6.87 -11.52
CA VAL A 415 -2.67 -5.54 -10.93
C VAL A 415 -3.87 -5.04 -10.12
N GLY A 416 -3.76 -5.11 -8.80
CA GLY A 416 -4.78 -4.64 -7.86
C GLY A 416 -4.62 -3.18 -7.41
N GLY A 417 -5.70 -2.59 -6.90
CA GLY A 417 -5.73 -1.25 -6.30
C GLY A 417 -5.63 -0.09 -7.30
N LYS A 418 -5.90 -0.35 -8.58
CA LYS A 418 -5.80 0.63 -9.66
C LYS A 418 -7.18 1.12 -10.08
N CYS A 419 -7.27 2.41 -10.41
CA CYS A 419 -8.51 3.01 -10.90
C CYS A 419 -8.59 2.90 -12.42
N VAL A 420 -9.73 2.45 -12.94
CA VAL A 420 -10.03 2.36 -14.37
C VAL A 420 -11.26 3.20 -14.74
N ASN A 421 -11.23 3.80 -15.92
CA ASN A 421 -12.30 4.59 -16.50
C ASN A 421 -13.20 3.72 -17.38
N ILE A 422 -14.52 3.88 -17.26
CA ILE A 422 -15.52 3.19 -18.08
C ILE A 422 -16.21 4.22 -18.96
N TYR A 423 -16.23 4.00 -20.27
CA TYR A 423 -16.88 4.85 -21.26
C TYR A 423 -17.97 4.09 -22.01
N LEU A 424 -18.98 4.83 -22.47
CA LEU A 424 -20.01 4.35 -23.38
C LEU A 424 -20.05 5.25 -24.61
N ASP A 425 -19.76 4.65 -25.77
CA ASP A 425 -19.45 5.31 -27.05
C ASP A 425 -18.35 6.37 -26.93
N PRO A 426 -17.10 5.98 -26.67
CA PRO A 426 -16.00 6.92 -26.45
C PRO A 426 -15.73 7.86 -27.63
N GLU A 427 -16.14 7.50 -28.86
CA GLU A 427 -16.02 8.37 -30.04
C GLU A 427 -16.94 9.60 -29.98
N VAL A 428 -18.07 9.47 -29.29
CA VAL A 428 -19.08 10.54 -29.15
C VAL A 428 -18.99 11.17 -27.76
N ASN A 429 -18.86 10.36 -26.71
CA ASN A 429 -18.77 10.78 -25.31
C ASN A 429 -17.33 10.64 -24.81
N THR A 430 -16.62 11.75 -24.75
CA THR A 430 -15.22 11.79 -24.28
C THR A 430 -15.08 11.77 -22.75
N ARG A 431 -16.19 11.74 -22.01
CA ARG A 431 -16.19 11.66 -20.54
C ARG A 431 -16.58 10.25 -20.10
N PRO A 432 -15.88 9.67 -19.12
CA PRO A 432 -16.27 8.38 -18.58
C PRO A 432 -17.63 8.50 -17.88
N ILE A 433 -18.41 7.44 -17.97
CA ILE A 433 -19.69 7.33 -17.29
C ILE A 433 -19.52 6.94 -15.82
N ALA A 434 -18.41 6.27 -15.50
CA ALA A 434 -18.05 5.82 -14.16
C ALA A 434 -16.56 5.44 -14.09
N THR A 435 -16.10 5.22 -12.86
CA THR A 435 -14.78 4.69 -12.53
C THR A 435 -14.92 3.44 -11.68
N ALA A 436 -13.98 2.49 -11.79
CA ALA A 436 -13.93 1.30 -10.95
C ALA A 436 -12.52 1.08 -10.41
N PHE A 437 -12.40 0.36 -9.29
CA PHE A 437 -11.10 -0.01 -8.71
C PHE A 437 -10.86 -1.52 -8.83
N THR A 438 -9.65 -1.90 -9.23
CA THR A 438 -9.24 -3.31 -9.27
C THR A 438 -9.01 -3.86 -7.86
N ALA A 439 -9.44 -5.08 -7.61
CA ALA A 439 -9.28 -5.75 -6.33
C ALA A 439 -7.81 -6.11 -6.06
N GLY A 440 -7.38 -5.95 -4.80
CA GLY A 440 -6.03 -6.31 -4.35
C GLY A 440 -5.73 -7.79 -4.58
N GLY A 441 -4.61 -8.09 -5.24
CA GLY A 441 -4.10 -9.45 -5.49
C GLY A 441 -4.69 -10.18 -6.70
N THR A 442 -5.92 -9.88 -7.15
CA THR A 442 -6.51 -10.51 -8.35
C THR A 442 -6.55 -9.61 -9.57
N GLY A 443 -6.47 -8.29 -9.39
CA GLY A 443 -6.53 -7.31 -10.48
C GLY A 443 -7.89 -7.24 -11.19
N GLU A 444 -8.88 -7.96 -10.68
CA GLU A 444 -10.23 -8.00 -11.23
C GLU A 444 -11.08 -6.88 -10.66
N PHE A 445 -12.00 -6.35 -11.44
CA PHE A 445 -13.05 -5.48 -10.96
C PHE A 445 -14.40 -5.93 -11.50
N VAL A 446 -15.43 -5.77 -10.67
CA VAL A 446 -16.82 -6.00 -10.98
C VAL A 446 -17.52 -4.68 -10.76
N TRP A 447 -18.09 -4.11 -11.82
CA TRP A 447 -18.77 -2.83 -11.76
C TRP A 447 -20.23 -3.00 -12.14
N TYR A 448 -21.17 -2.45 -11.36
CA TYR A 448 -22.59 -2.50 -11.66
C TYR A 448 -23.25 -1.12 -11.63
N SER A 449 -23.81 -0.70 -12.77
CA SER A 449 -24.38 0.64 -12.97
C SER A 449 -25.53 1.03 -12.02
N ALA A 450 -26.24 0.09 -11.42
CA ALA A 450 -27.31 0.39 -10.46
C ALA A 450 -26.85 0.34 -8.99
N ASP A 451 -25.61 -0.08 -8.73
CA ASP A 451 -25.01 0.00 -7.40
C ASP A 451 -24.64 1.47 -7.10
N PRO A 452 -25.15 2.07 -6.01
CA PRO A 452 -24.85 3.47 -5.68
C PRO A 452 -23.37 3.73 -5.41
N ASP A 453 -22.66 2.72 -4.93
CA ASP A 453 -21.24 2.81 -4.58
C ASP A 453 -20.37 2.78 -5.85
N ASP A 454 -20.74 1.98 -6.85
CA ASP A 454 -20.05 1.87 -8.14
C ASP A 454 -20.42 3.02 -9.10
N ASN A 455 -21.66 3.48 -9.05
CA ASN A 455 -22.18 4.51 -9.94
C ASN A 455 -23.11 5.47 -9.17
N PRO A 456 -22.58 6.60 -8.66
CA PRO A 456 -23.36 7.60 -7.96
C PRO A 456 -24.53 8.16 -8.78
N SER A 457 -24.42 8.16 -10.11
CA SER A 457 -25.49 8.63 -11.00
C SER A 457 -26.66 7.64 -11.13
N ARG A 458 -26.42 6.35 -10.83
CA ARG A 458 -27.34 5.21 -11.03
C ARG A 458 -27.94 5.13 -12.44
N ARG A 459 -27.25 5.74 -13.42
CA ARG A 459 -27.66 5.71 -14.82
C ARG A 459 -27.13 4.45 -15.46
N GLY A 460 -28.01 3.72 -16.11
CA GLY A 460 -27.67 2.56 -16.91
C GLY A 460 -27.24 2.96 -18.32
N VAL A 461 -27.74 2.24 -19.32
CA VAL A 461 -27.46 2.57 -20.73
C VAL A 461 -28.23 3.83 -21.16
N GLU A 462 -27.51 4.95 -21.28
CA GLU A 462 -28.07 6.25 -21.66
C GLU A 462 -27.98 6.50 -23.17
N PRO A 463 -28.95 7.21 -23.78
CA PRO A 463 -28.89 7.61 -25.19
C PRO A 463 -27.61 8.38 -25.56
N SER A 464 -26.99 8.08 -26.71
CA SER A 464 -25.86 8.84 -27.28
C SER A 464 -26.34 9.69 -28.45
N GLY A 465 -26.48 11.00 -28.27
CA GLY A 465 -26.97 11.87 -29.35
C GLY A 465 -28.32 11.40 -29.89
N ASN A 466 -28.37 10.97 -31.16
CA ASN A 466 -29.57 10.41 -31.81
C ASN A 466 -29.63 8.88 -31.80
N ASN A 467 -28.60 8.19 -31.31
CA ASN A 467 -28.53 6.72 -31.29
C ASN A 467 -29.17 6.22 -29.98
N LEU A 468 -30.36 5.64 -30.12
CA LEU A 468 -31.10 5.00 -29.02
C LEU A 468 -30.77 3.50 -28.95
N GLU A 469 -30.91 2.79 -30.06
CA GLU A 469 -30.63 1.36 -30.19
C GLU A 469 -29.52 1.08 -31.22
N GLY A 470 -28.93 -0.11 -31.16
CA GLY A 470 -27.94 -0.58 -32.13
C GLY A 470 -26.61 -0.97 -31.50
N PHE A 471 -25.59 -1.09 -32.35
CA PHE A 471 -24.23 -1.39 -31.92
C PHE A 471 -23.61 -0.17 -31.24
N ARG A 472 -23.03 -0.41 -30.07
CA ARG A 472 -22.39 0.59 -29.22
C ARG A 472 -21.09 0.03 -28.69
N THR A 473 -20.20 0.92 -28.25
CA THR A 473 -18.88 0.51 -27.76
C THR A 473 -18.76 0.83 -26.29
N VAL A 474 -18.52 -0.19 -25.48
CA VAL A 474 -18.12 -0.05 -24.07
C VAL A 474 -16.60 -0.08 -24.04
N ARG A 475 -15.99 0.97 -23.50
CA ARG A 475 -14.53 1.06 -23.36
C ARG A 475 -14.14 1.03 -21.89
N VAL A 476 -13.20 0.16 -21.56
CA VAL A 476 -12.52 0.17 -20.26
C VAL A 476 -11.09 0.64 -20.50
N ALA A 477 -10.67 1.67 -19.79
CA ALA A 477 -9.34 2.26 -19.96
C ALA A 477 -8.66 2.49 -18.61
N TYR A 478 -7.40 2.08 -18.52
CA TYR A 478 -6.47 2.48 -17.46
C TYR A 478 -5.59 3.61 -18.02
N GLU A 479 -5.76 4.82 -17.50
CA GLU A 479 -5.14 6.04 -18.03
C GLU A 479 -4.42 6.82 -16.92
N PRO A 480 -3.27 6.33 -16.42
CA PRO A 480 -2.60 6.91 -15.26
C PRO A 480 -1.75 8.16 -15.57
N GLU A 481 -1.53 8.47 -16.84
CA GLU A 481 -0.70 9.61 -17.28
C GLU A 481 -1.53 10.83 -17.73
N ARG A 482 -2.86 10.71 -17.75
CA ARG A 482 -3.74 11.70 -18.37
C ARG A 482 -4.87 12.10 -17.44
N TYR A 483 -5.05 13.41 -17.29
CA TYR A 483 -6.25 13.95 -16.65
C TYR A 483 -7.50 13.71 -17.52
N VAL A 484 -8.47 12.99 -16.97
CA VAL A 484 -9.78 12.77 -17.57
C VAL A 484 -10.86 13.39 -16.68
N PRO A 485 -11.61 14.41 -17.16
CA PRO A 485 -12.67 15.04 -16.36
C PRO A 485 -13.77 14.03 -15.98
N GLY A 486 -13.97 13.84 -14.68
CA GLY A 486 -14.95 12.87 -14.15
C GLY A 486 -14.47 11.41 -14.13
N GLY A 487 -13.20 11.17 -14.51
CA GLY A 487 -12.53 9.88 -14.39
C GLY A 487 -11.64 9.78 -13.15
N CYS A 488 -10.72 8.83 -13.18
CA CYS A 488 -9.73 8.61 -12.14
C CYS A 488 -8.82 9.83 -11.94
N ASP A 489 -8.60 10.22 -10.69
CA ASP A 489 -7.69 11.31 -10.32
C ASP A 489 -6.23 10.81 -10.31
N TYR A 490 -5.52 11.05 -11.41
CA TYR A 490 -4.16 10.57 -11.59
C TYR A 490 -3.15 11.21 -10.61
N GLU A 491 -3.30 12.49 -10.24
CA GLU A 491 -2.32 13.19 -9.39
C GLU A 491 -2.38 12.68 -7.94
N VAL A 492 -3.58 12.38 -7.46
CA VAL A 492 -3.81 11.89 -6.10
C VAL A 492 -3.56 10.39 -5.99
N LEU A 493 -4.00 9.61 -6.97
CA LEU A 493 -3.93 8.16 -6.90
C LEU A 493 -2.56 7.63 -7.35
N GLU A 494 -1.92 8.24 -8.36
CA GLU A 494 -0.69 7.74 -8.98
C GLU A 494 0.28 8.85 -9.39
N PRO A 495 0.91 9.57 -8.43
CA PRO A 495 1.80 10.69 -8.73
C PRO A 495 3.07 10.29 -9.51
N ASN A 496 3.44 9.01 -9.52
CA ASN A 496 4.54 8.45 -10.33
C ASN A 496 4.09 7.12 -10.93
N PRO A 497 3.41 7.13 -12.09
CA PRO A 497 2.91 5.91 -12.70
C PRO A 497 4.08 5.07 -13.24
N VAL A 498 4.08 3.80 -12.85
CA VAL A 498 5.06 2.79 -13.32
C VAL A 498 4.43 1.80 -14.31
N LEU A 499 3.12 1.95 -14.55
CA LEU A 499 2.38 1.15 -15.51
C LEU A 499 1.93 2.04 -16.66
N ASN A 500 2.17 1.60 -17.89
CA ASN A 500 1.70 2.32 -19.07
C ASN A 500 0.17 2.20 -19.22
N SER A 501 -0.45 3.15 -19.92
CA SER A 501 -1.90 3.11 -20.17
C SER A 501 -2.32 1.91 -21.02
N SER A 502 -3.50 1.37 -20.75
CA SER A 502 -4.09 0.28 -21.55
C SER A 502 -5.58 0.49 -21.75
N VAL A 503 -6.09 0.11 -22.92
CA VAL A 503 -7.49 0.30 -23.30
C VAL A 503 -8.02 -0.93 -24.02
N VAL A 504 -9.29 -1.25 -23.78
CA VAL A 504 -10.02 -2.32 -24.46
C VAL A 504 -11.42 -1.85 -24.81
N ASP A 505 -11.84 -2.16 -26.04
CA ASP A 505 -13.15 -1.83 -26.58
C ASP A 505 -13.95 -3.10 -26.80
N VAL A 506 -15.16 -3.13 -26.23
CA VAL A 506 -16.13 -4.22 -26.38
C VAL A 506 -17.34 -3.69 -27.15
N GLU A 507 -17.68 -4.35 -28.25
CA GLU A 507 -18.86 -4.02 -29.04
C GLU A 507 -20.09 -4.75 -28.49
N VAL A 508 -21.10 -3.98 -28.11
CA VAL A 508 -22.34 -4.47 -27.50
C VAL A 508 -23.56 -4.07 -28.32
N LEU A 509 -24.59 -4.91 -28.31
CA LEU A 509 -25.87 -4.65 -28.95
C LEU A 509 -26.87 -4.09 -27.94
N VAL A 510 -27.22 -2.82 -28.07
CA VAL A 510 -28.25 -2.19 -27.24
C VAL A 510 -29.63 -2.37 -27.86
N ARG A 511 -30.54 -2.97 -27.09
CA ARG A 511 -31.94 -3.20 -27.46
C ARG A 511 -32.89 -2.41 -26.57
N SER A 512 -34.09 -2.12 -27.06
CA SER A 512 -35.16 -1.49 -26.29
C SER A 512 -36.26 -2.50 -25.97
N LYS A 513 -36.66 -2.55 -24.70
CA LYS A 513 -37.92 -3.19 -24.30
C LYS A 513 -39.09 -2.31 -24.72
N VAL A 514 -40.17 -2.95 -25.14
CA VAL A 514 -41.37 -2.26 -25.61
C VAL A 514 -42.56 -2.53 -24.71
N ASP A 515 -43.49 -1.61 -24.70
CA ASP A 515 -44.81 -1.73 -24.10
C ASP A 515 -45.90 -1.61 -25.16
N ILE A 516 -46.91 -2.47 -25.05
CA ILE A 516 -48.06 -2.50 -25.93
C ILE A 516 -49.23 -1.87 -25.18
N LEU A 517 -49.60 -0.64 -25.56
CA LEU A 517 -50.72 0.08 -24.97
C LEU A 517 -51.96 -0.01 -25.87
N LEU A 518 -53.10 -0.40 -25.28
CA LEU A 518 -54.38 -0.39 -25.97
C LEU A 518 -54.88 1.06 -26.08
N LYS A 519 -54.87 1.63 -27.29
CA LYS A 519 -55.43 2.96 -27.57
C LYS A 519 -56.95 2.91 -27.77
N GLN A 520 -57.41 1.90 -28.50
CA GLN A 520 -58.83 1.61 -28.69
C GLN A 520 -59.11 0.18 -28.24
N HIS A 521 -59.84 0.04 -27.12
CA HIS A 521 -60.26 -1.26 -26.62
C HIS A 521 -61.50 -1.77 -27.38
N TRP A 522 -61.60 -3.07 -27.56
CA TRP A 522 -62.71 -3.76 -28.22
C TRP A 522 -63.56 -4.59 -27.24
N SER A 523 -63.53 -4.29 -25.94
CA SER A 523 -64.48 -4.84 -24.98
C SER A 523 -65.87 -4.21 -25.15
N SER A 524 -66.91 -5.04 -25.26
CA SER A 524 -68.32 -4.62 -25.21
C SER A 524 -69.03 -5.31 -24.04
N PRO A 525 -69.51 -4.59 -23.01
CA PRO A 525 -70.29 -5.17 -21.91
C PRO A 525 -71.60 -5.83 -22.34
N ALA A 526 -72.19 -5.35 -23.44
CA ALA A 526 -73.45 -5.87 -24.00
C ALA A 526 -73.23 -7.01 -25.02
N GLY A 527 -71.97 -7.35 -25.32
CA GLY A 527 -71.60 -8.23 -26.43
C GLY A 527 -71.73 -7.56 -27.80
N TYR A 528 -71.41 -8.31 -28.86
CA TYR A 528 -71.51 -7.89 -30.25
C TYR A 528 -72.62 -8.69 -30.97
N GLN A 529 -73.26 -8.09 -31.98
CA GLN A 529 -74.20 -8.75 -32.89
C GLN A 529 -73.50 -9.14 -34.18
N GLU A 530 -73.97 -10.20 -34.84
CA GLU A 530 -73.43 -10.62 -36.14
C GLU A 530 -73.51 -9.48 -37.17
N GLY A 531 -72.37 -9.13 -37.76
CA GLY A 531 -72.22 -8.00 -38.67
C GLY A 531 -71.62 -6.73 -38.03
N ASP A 532 -71.51 -6.65 -36.71
CA ASP A 532 -70.86 -5.52 -36.04
C ASP A 532 -69.37 -5.45 -36.39
N ILE A 533 -68.83 -4.24 -36.57
CA ILE A 533 -67.41 -4.05 -36.84
C ILE A 533 -66.66 -3.97 -35.52
N ILE A 534 -65.75 -4.92 -35.31
CA ILE A 534 -64.79 -4.88 -34.21
C ILE A 534 -63.55 -4.14 -34.69
N ALA A 535 -63.22 -3.05 -34.01
CA ALA A 535 -62.04 -2.26 -34.29
C ALA A 535 -61.19 -2.11 -33.02
N GLY A 536 -59.87 -2.22 -33.19
CA GLY A 536 -58.91 -2.10 -32.12
C GLY A 536 -57.65 -1.38 -32.58
N GLU A 537 -57.02 -0.65 -31.68
CA GLU A 537 -55.77 0.06 -31.94
C GLU A 537 -54.81 -0.16 -30.77
N VAL A 538 -53.57 -0.53 -31.08
CA VAL A 538 -52.46 -0.58 -30.13
C VAL A 538 -51.41 0.46 -30.50
N ALA A 539 -50.73 0.98 -29.50
CA ALA A 539 -49.52 1.79 -29.66
C ALA A 539 -48.35 1.06 -29.00
N ILE A 540 -47.24 0.97 -29.74
CA ILE A 540 -45.98 0.42 -29.25
C ILE A 540 -45.10 1.56 -28.79
N LEU A 541 -44.80 1.57 -27.49
CA LEU A 541 -43.90 2.53 -26.86
C LEU A 541 -42.66 1.82 -26.34
N ARG A 542 -41.58 2.57 -26.11
CA ARG A 542 -40.42 2.08 -25.34
C ARG A 542 -40.74 2.15 -23.85
N ASP A 543 -40.62 1.02 -23.15
CA ASP A 543 -41.02 0.78 -21.74
C ASP A 543 -40.59 1.91 -20.76
N ARG A 544 -39.43 2.54 -20.98
CA ARG A 544 -38.87 3.57 -20.07
C ARG A 544 -38.70 4.97 -20.65
N LEU A 545 -39.01 5.16 -21.93
CA LEU A 545 -38.87 6.46 -22.60
C LEU A 545 -40.22 7.03 -23.03
N ASP A 546 -41.28 6.20 -23.07
CA ASP A 546 -42.59 6.53 -23.62
C ASP A 546 -42.53 7.09 -25.06
N LEU A 547 -41.44 6.80 -25.78
CA LEU A 547 -41.24 7.19 -27.18
C LEU A 547 -41.83 6.13 -28.11
N THR A 548 -42.50 6.59 -29.16
CA THR A 548 -43.17 5.73 -30.14
C THR A 548 -42.17 4.94 -30.98
N VAL A 549 -42.52 3.68 -31.24
CA VAL A 549 -41.73 2.77 -32.07
C VAL A 549 -42.33 2.71 -33.47
N GLU A 550 -41.73 3.43 -34.42
CA GLU A 550 -42.19 3.52 -35.81
C GLU A 550 -41.62 2.40 -36.70
N GLY A 551 -42.39 2.00 -37.71
CA GLY A 551 -41.92 1.14 -38.80
C GLY A 551 -41.64 -0.30 -38.37
N GLN A 552 -42.26 -0.77 -37.28
CA GLN A 552 -42.09 -2.13 -36.75
C GLN A 552 -43.33 -3.00 -36.94
N ARG A 553 -43.17 -4.33 -36.86
CA ARG A 553 -44.19 -5.32 -37.19
C ARG A 553 -45.06 -5.61 -35.98
N VAL A 554 -46.37 -5.53 -36.16
CA VAL A 554 -47.37 -5.93 -35.18
C VAL A 554 -48.30 -6.95 -35.83
N GLU A 555 -48.44 -8.10 -35.19
CA GLU A 555 -49.32 -9.17 -35.63
C GLU A 555 -50.55 -9.25 -34.72
N PHE A 556 -51.72 -9.24 -35.33
CA PHE A 556 -52.99 -9.47 -34.65
C PHE A 556 -53.44 -10.91 -34.92
N HIS A 557 -53.34 -11.76 -33.90
CA HIS A 557 -53.75 -13.15 -33.95
C HIS A 557 -55.23 -13.25 -33.54
N ARG A 558 -56.10 -13.36 -34.53
CA ARG A 558 -57.54 -13.54 -34.31
C ARG A 558 -57.83 -14.99 -33.97
N GLN A 559 -58.33 -15.23 -32.76
CA GLN A 559 -58.63 -16.55 -32.23
C GLN A 559 -60.10 -16.67 -31.86
N PHE A 560 -60.64 -17.87 -32.02
CA PHE A 560 -61.99 -18.24 -31.59
C PHE A 560 -61.94 -19.40 -30.61
N TRP A 561 -62.98 -19.55 -29.79
CA TRP A 561 -63.12 -20.66 -28.86
C TRP A 561 -63.73 -21.87 -29.57
N ASN A 562 -63.00 -22.98 -29.67
CA ASN A 562 -63.48 -24.17 -30.36
C ASN A 562 -64.37 -25.06 -29.46
N GLU A 563 -65.04 -26.05 -30.06
CA GLU A 563 -65.90 -27.01 -29.35
C GLU A 563 -65.14 -27.92 -28.36
N SER A 564 -63.81 -28.07 -28.54
CA SER A 564 -62.94 -28.86 -27.67
C SER A 564 -62.49 -28.10 -26.41
N GLY A 565 -62.87 -26.82 -26.27
CA GLY A 565 -62.52 -25.99 -25.12
C GLY A 565 -61.13 -25.34 -25.21
N GLU A 566 -60.62 -25.12 -26.41
CA GLU A 566 -59.33 -24.48 -26.68
C GLU A 566 -59.47 -23.28 -27.63
N TRP A 567 -58.55 -22.31 -27.51
CA TRP A 567 -58.47 -21.18 -28.44
C TRP A 567 -57.73 -21.59 -29.72
N GLN A 568 -58.36 -21.40 -30.88
CA GLN A 568 -57.77 -21.69 -32.19
C GLN A 568 -57.60 -20.41 -33.02
N THR A 569 -56.44 -20.23 -33.65
CA THR A 569 -56.18 -19.09 -34.53
C THR A 569 -56.85 -19.28 -35.89
N GLU A 570 -57.70 -18.33 -36.28
CA GLU A 570 -58.33 -18.30 -37.60
C GLU A 570 -57.46 -17.53 -38.60
N ARG A 571 -56.94 -16.37 -38.20
CA ARG A 571 -56.10 -15.54 -39.08
C ARG A 571 -55.11 -14.71 -38.28
N VAL A 572 -53.95 -14.45 -38.90
CA VAL A 572 -52.95 -13.50 -38.42
C VAL A 572 -52.91 -12.33 -39.40
N GLU A 573 -53.14 -11.12 -38.89
CA GLU A 573 -53.03 -9.89 -39.65
C GLU A 573 -51.74 -9.17 -39.27
N ILE A 574 -50.86 -8.95 -40.24
CA ILE A 574 -49.54 -8.34 -40.03
C ILE A 574 -49.59 -6.89 -40.49
N LEU A 575 -49.35 -5.96 -39.58
CA LEU A 575 -49.37 -4.52 -39.81
C LEU A 575 -48.04 -3.89 -39.38
N ILE A 576 -47.75 -2.70 -39.92
CA ILE A 576 -46.56 -1.92 -39.58
C ILE A 576 -46.99 -0.68 -38.80
N THR A 577 -46.28 -0.36 -37.73
CA THR A 577 -46.56 0.84 -36.93
C THR A 577 -46.29 2.13 -37.70
N ASN A 578 -47.18 3.12 -37.55
CA ASN A 578 -47.03 4.46 -38.12
C ASN A 578 -46.05 5.35 -37.31
N GLU A 579 -45.90 6.63 -37.69
CA GLU A 579 -45.07 7.64 -36.98
C GLU A 579 -45.43 7.80 -35.48
N ARG A 580 -46.69 7.49 -35.11
CA ARG A 580 -47.18 7.51 -33.72
C ARG A 580 -47.00 6.16 -33.02
N GLY A 581 -46.28 5.21 -33.65
CA GLY A 581 -46.09 3.85 -33.15
C GLY A 581 -47.37 3.04 -33.08
N SER A 582 -48.45 3.43 -33.77
CA SER A 582 -49.75 2.77 -33.68
C SER A 582 -50.05 1.85 -34.86
N ALA A 583 -50.74 0.76 -34.55
CA ALA A 583 -51.26 -0.22 -35.50
C ALA A 583 -52.71 -0.54 -35.14
N ASN A 584 -53.60 -0.52 -36.12
CA ASN A 584 -55.03 -0.71 -35.94
C ASN A 584 -55.58 -1.81 -36.85
N PHE A 585 -56.52 -2.59 -36.34
CA PHE A 585 -57.24 -3.60 -37.10
C PHE A 585 -58.74 -3.31 -37.08
N SER A 586 -59.45 -3.79 -38.09
CA SER A 586 -60.91 -3.78 -38.11
C SER A 586 -61.46 -4.97 -38.88
N PHE A 587 -62.41 -5.71 -38.30
CA PHE A 587 -63.07 -6.82 -38.99
C PHE A 587 -64.54 -6.97 -38.59
N PRO A 588 -65.40 -7.53 -39.46
CA PRO A 588 -66.78 -7.83 -39.12
C PRO A 588 -66.88 -9.06 -38.20
N TYR A 589 -67.70 -8.96 -37.15
CA TYR A 589 -67.98 -10.04 -36.21
C TYR A 589 -68.96 -11.05 -36.81
N THR A 590 -68.62 -12.34 -36.79
CA THR A 590 -69.38 -13.40 -37.47
C THR A 590 -70.08 -14.38 -36.51
N GLY A 591 -70.12 -14.04 -35.22
CA GLY A 591 -70.83 -14.85 -34.23
C GLY A 591 -70.22 -16.24 -34.06
N GLU A 592 -71.04 -17.27 -34.25
CA GLU A 592 -70.61 -18.68 -34.15
C GLU A 592 -70.01 -19.20 -35.47
N THR A 593 -70.24 -18.49 -36.58
CA THR A 593 -69.75 -18.90 -37.90
C THR A 593 -68.34 -18.41 -38.16
N ILE A 594 -67.50 -19.27 -38.75
CA ILE A 594 -66.10 -18.93 -39.03
C ILE A 594 -65.89 -18.71 -40.53
N PRO A 595 -65.42 -17.52 -40.94
CA PRO A 595 -65.18 -17.22 -42.35
C PRO A 595 -64.20 -18.21 -42.99
N GLY A 596 -64.61 -18.80 -44.12
CA GLY A 596 -63.75 -19.69 -44.92
C GLY A 596 -63.62 -21.13 -44.41
N HIS A 597 -64.12 -21.44 -43.21
CA HIS A 597 -64.02 -22.76 -42.58
C HIS A 597 -65.40 -23.22 -42.07
N PRO A 598 -66.27 -23.77 -42.97
CA PRO A 598 -67.60 -24.26 -42.58
C PRO A 598 -67.56 -25.44 -41.59
N GLU A 599 -66.41 -26.10 -41.45
CA GLU A 599 -66.15 -27.18 -40.50
C GLU A 599 -65.87 -26.70 -39.07
N TRP A 600 -65.66 -25.39 -38.86
CA TRP A 600 -65.40 -24.82 -37.54
C TRP A 600 -66.61 -24.01 -37.04
N SER A 601 -66.91 -24.17 -35.77
CA SER A 601 -67.93 -23.41 -35.05
C SER A 601 -67.32 -22.84 -33.77
N ALA A 602 -67.73 -21.63 -33.39
CA ALA A 602 -67.31 -20.98 -32.16
C ALA A 602 -68.48 -20.94 -31.16
N PRO A 603 -68.63 -21.94 -30.26
CA PRO A 603 -69.78 -22.01 -29.36
C PRO A 603 -69.92 -20.77 -28.48
N GLY A 604 -71.08 -20.12 -28.55
CA GLY A 604 -71.37 -18.90 -27.79
C GLY A 604 -70.67 -17.64 -28.33
N GLY A 605 -70.15 -17.67 -29.57
CA GLY A 605 -69.54 -16.53 -30.25
C GLY A 605 -68.36 -15.94 -29.47
N LYS A 606 -67.50 -16.79 -28.88
CA LYS A 606 -66.34 -16.31 -28.12
C LYS A 606 -65.13 -16.14 -29.02
N TRP A 607 -64.66 -14.91 -29.13
CA TRP A 607 -63.48 -14.53 -29.90
C TRP A 607 -62.50 -13.75 -29.04
N ARG A 608 -61.22 -13.71 -29.43
CA ARG A 608 -60.20 -12.81 -28.87
C ARG A 608 -59.19 -12.44 -29.94
N VAL A 609 -58.46 -11.36 -29.71
CA VAL A 609 -57.38 -10.91 -30.59
C VAL A 609 -56.14 -10.77 -29.73
N LEU A 610 -55.14 -11.64 -29.95
CA LEU A 610 -53.84 -11.50 -29.28
C LEU A 610 -52.95 -10.57 -30.13
N VAL A 611 -52.11 -9.78 -29.46
CA VAL A 611 -51.20 -8.86 -30.14
C VAL A 611 -49.78 -9.34 -29.91
N HIS A 612 -49.05 -9.55 -31.00
CA HIS A 612 -47.64 -9.92 -30.99
C HIS A 612 -46.82 -8.82 -31.66
N PHE A 613 -45.78 -8.36 -31.00
CA PHE A 613 -44.83 -7.39 -31.55
C PHE A 613 -43.51 -8.09 -31.87
N GLU A 614 -43.01 -7.85 -33.08
CA GLU A 614 -41.75 -8.39 -33.59
C GLU A 614 -40.98 -7.30 -34.37
N SER A 615 -39.65 -7.36 -34.37
CA SER A 615 -38.84 -6.48 -35.24
C SER A 615 -39.05 -6.86 -36.71
N VAL A 616 -39.13 -5.87 -37.60
CA VAL A 616 -39.33 -6.12 -39.04
C VAL A 616 -38.13 -6.78 -39.70
N ASP A 617 -36.93 -6.46 -39.24
CA ASP A 617 -35.67 -6.90 -39.85
C ASP A 617 -34.88 -7.77 -38.86
N ALA A 618 -34.66 -9.03 -39.23
CA ALA A 618 -33.86 -9.98 -38.47
C ALA A 618 -32.39 -9.54 -38.31
N ASN A 619 -31.89 -8.68 -39.19
CA ASN A 619 -30.55 -8.08 -39.08
C ASN A 619 -30.53 -6.79 -38.23
N LYS A 620 -31.70 -6.32 -37.78
CA LYS A 620 -31.85 -5.17 -36.87
C LYS A 620 -32.78 -5.53 -35.71
N PRO A 621 -32.37 -6.47 -34.83
CA PRO A 621 -33.17 -6.92 -33.68
C PRO A 621 -33.15 -5.89 -32.53
N TYR A 622 -33.36 -4.61 -32.83
CA TYR A 622 -33.22 -3.51 -31.85
C TYR A 622 -34.31 -3.52 -30.77
N PHE A 623 -35.39 -4.25 -30.98
CA PHE A 623 -36.49 -4.32 -30.03
C PHE A 623 -36.68 -5.74 -29.51
N VAL A 624 -37.11 -5.86 -28.25
CA VAL A 624 -37.47 -7.15 -27.65
C VAL A 624 -38.88 -7.54 -28.08
N GLU A 625 -39.04 -8.77 -28.55
CA GLU A 625 -40.34 -9.33 -28.92
C GLU A 625 -41.28 -9.41 -27.71
N LYS A 626 -42.58 -9.12 -27.90
CA LYS A 626 -43.53 -9.09 -26.80
C LYS A 626 -44.93 -9.56 -27.22
N TRP A 627 -45.55 -10.35 -26.38
CA TRP A 627 -46.95 -10.79 -26.51
C TRP A 627 -47.85 -10.08 -25.51
N LEU A 628 -48.98 -9.56 -25.99
CA LEU A 628 -50.09 -9.12 -25.15
C LEU A 628 -51.18 -10.20 -25.17
N ASN A 629 -51.17 -11.04 -24.14
CA ASN A 629 -52.13 -12.15 -23.99
C ASN A 629 -53.41 -11.76 -23.24
N SER A 630 -53.36 -10.71 -22.43
CA SER A 630 -54.47 -10.23 -21.60
C SER A 630 -55.38 -9.27 -22.38
N THR A 631 -55.93 -9.73 -23.49
CA THR A 631 -56.75 -8.93 -24.39
C THR A 631 -58.24 -9.12 -24.10
N PRO A 632 -59.09 -8.11 -24.35
CA PRO A 632 -60.54 -8.25 -24.17
C PRO A 632 -61.12 -9.44 -24.93
N GLU A 633 -61.97 -10.21 -24.24
CA GLU A 633 -62.81 -11.24 -24.87
C GLU A 633 -64.00 -10.59 -25.59
N ILE A 634 -64.26 -11.05 -26.80
CA ILE A 634 -65.42 -10.70 -27.63
C ILE A 634 -66.46 -11.81 -27.43
N LYS A 635 -67.72 -11.42 -27.17
CA LYS A 635 -68.83 -12.34 -26.88
C LYS A 635 -70.07 -11.93 -27.66
N LEU A 636 -70.92 -12.90 -27.98
CA LEU A 636 -72.23 -12.65 -28.59
C LEU A 636 -73.16 -11.95 -27.58
N GLY A 637 -73.79 -10.85 -27.98
CA GLY A 637 -74.74 -10.11 -27.14
C GLY A 637 -76.13 -10.72 -27.15
N GLU A 638 -76.84 -10.70 -26.01
CA GLU A 638 -78.23 -11.14 -25.94
C GLU A 638 -79.15 -10.17 -26.73
N GLY A 639 -79.93 -10.71 -27.67
CA GLY A 639 -80.84 -9.92 -28.51
C GLY A 639 -81.83 -9.10 -27.67
N THR A 640 -82.02 -7.83 -28.03
CA THR A 640 -82.95 -6.92 -27.36
C THR A 640 -84.38 -7.46 -27.41
N SER A 641 -84.84 -8.05 -26.31
CA SER A 641 -86.26 -8.33 -26.06
C SER A 641 -86.88 -7.12 -25.36
N SER A 642 -87.65 -6.35 -26.12
CA SER A 642 -88.53 -5.31 -25.58
C SER A 642 -89.60 -5.96 -24.70
N THR A 643 -89.37 -6.03 -23.40
CA THR A 643 -90.36 -6.54 -22.45
C THR A 643 -90.87 -5.40 -21.59
N SER A 644 -92.07 -4.92 -21.94
CA SER A 644 -92.91 -4.06 -21.12
C SER A 644 -93.42 -4.80 -19.88
N GLY A 645 -93.39 -4.15 -18.72
CA GLY A 645 -94.01 -4.61 -17.47
C GLY A 645 -92.99 -4.54 -16.34
N GLY A 646 -93.11 -3.65 -15.36
CA GLY A 646 -94.13 -3.67 -14.33
C GLY A 646 -93.42 -3.29 -13.01
N LEU A 647 -94.15 -2.63 -12.12
CA LEU A 647 -93.67 -1.68 -11.11
C LEU A 647 -92.78 -2.21 -9.95
N TRP A 648 -92.09 -3.35 -10.09
CA TRP A 648 -91.28 -3.96 -9.03
C TRP A 648 -90.06 -4.74 -9.55
N THR A 649 -89.15 -4.09 -10.27
CA THR A 649 -87.91 -4.72 -10.76
C THR A 649 -86.66 -4.12 -10.13
N THR A 650 -85.65 -4.97 -10.03
CA THR A 650 -84.30 -4.91 -9.41
C THR A 650 -83.51 -3.60 -9.45
N GLN A 651 -83.96 -2.57 -10.17
CA GLN A 651 -83.30 -1.26 -10.22
C GLN A 651 -83.34 -0.52 -8.89
N VAL A 652 -84.38 -0.65 -8.07
CA VAL A 652 -84.43 -0.02 -6.73
C VAL A 652 -83.51 -0.73 -5.73
N LEU A 653 -83.35 -2.06 -5.83
CA LEU A 653 -82.40 -2.82 -5.01
C LEU A 653 -80.94 -2.57 -5.42
N ILE A 654 -80.68 -2.40 -6.71
CA ILE A 654 -79.34 -2.07 -7.22
C ILE A 654 -79.00 -0.60 -6.93
N LEU A 655 -79.94 0.35 -7.07
CA LEU A 655 -79.69 1.74 -6.67
C LEU A 655 -79.55 1.89 -5.15
N ALA A 656 -80.35 1.16 -4.35
CA ALA A 656 -80.17 1.10 -2.90
C ALA A 656 -78.85 0.41 -2.53
N GLY A 657 -78.44 -0.65 -3.24
CA GLY A 657 -77.19 -1.37 -3.04
C GLY A 657 -75.95 -0.58 -3.48
N ILE A 658 -76.03 0.18 -4.57
CA ILE A 658 -74.98 1.11 -5.03
C ILE A 658 -74.91 2.31 -4.08
N SER A 659 -76.04 2.82 -3.58
CA SER A 659 -76.02 3.88 -2.56
C SER A 659 -75.47 3.38 -1.21
N LEU A 660 -75.79 2.16 -0.79
CA LEU A 660 -75.26 1.56 0.43
C LEU A 660 -73.77 1.21 0.30
N SER A 661 -73.33 0.74 -0.87
CA SER A 661 -71.91 0.45 -1.12
C SER A 661 -71.08 1.71 -1.31
N THR A 662 -71.62 2.78 -1.91
CA THR A 662 -70.95 4.10 -1.94
C THR A 662 -70.92 4.74 -0.55
N VAL A 663 -71.97 4.66 0.25
CA VAL A 663 -71.94 5.10 1.67
C VAL A 663 -71.02 4.21 2.52
N ALA A 664 -70.92 2.91 2.23
CA ALA A 664 -69.98 2.01 2.90
C ALA A 664 -68.53 2.22 2.45
N LEU A 665 -68.27 2.55 1.17
CA LEU A 665 -66.95 2.89 0.65
C LEU A 665 -66.50 4.27 1.12
N VAL A 666 -67.39 5.26 1.10
CA VAL A 666 -67.14 6.59 1.67
C VAL A 666 -67.00 6.49 3.19
N GLY A 667 -67.79 5.64 3.85
CA GLY A 667 -67.68 5.33 5.28
C GLY A 667 -66.40 4.58 5.61
N ALA A 668 -65.94 3.65 4.77
CA ALA A 668 -64.68 2.94 4.92
C ALA A 668 -63.48 3.84 4.62
N MET A 669 -63.54 4.69 3.59
CA MET A 669 -62.54 5.72 3.32
C MET A 669 -62.50 6.77 4.43
N MET A 670 -63.65 7.24 4.93
CA MET A 670 -63.72 8.14 6.09
C MET A 670 -63.22 7.45 7.36
N TYR A 671 -63.50 6.16 7.56
CA TYR A 671 -63.00 5.39 8.70
C TYR A 671 -61.48 5.18 8.61
N ASN A 672 -60.94 4.88 7.43
CA ASN A 672 -59.50 4.78 7.23
C ASN A 672 -58.83 6.15 7.39
N ASN A 673 -59.39 7.21 6.80
CA ASN A 673 -58.89 8.58 6.99
C ASN A 673 -59.03 9.07 8.44
N TYR A 674 -60.08 8.68 9.17
CA TYR A 674 -60.24 8.95 10.60
C TYR A 674 -59.22 8.19 11.45
N ARG A 675 -58.94 6.93 11.10
CA ARG A 675 -57.91 6.09 11.72
C ARG A 675 -56.50 6.65 11.46
N GLU A 676 -56.20 7.11 10.24
CA GLU A 676 -54.93 7.77 9.90
C GLU A 676 -54.79 9.12 10.62
N ARG A 677 -55.85 9.95 10.67
CA ARG A 677 -55.85 11.24 11.40
C ARG A 677 -55.56 11.07 12.90
N ARG A 678 -56.17 10.09 13.56
CA ARG A 678 -55.88 9.79 14.98
C ARG A 678 -54.43 9.37 15.24
N LYS A 679 -53.70 8.82 14.26
CA LYS A 679 -52.29 8.48 14.44
C LYS A 679 -51.43 9.73 14.52
N VAL A 680 -51.67 10.68 13.61
CA VAL A 680 -50.94 11.95 13.54
C VAL A 680 -51.28 12.84 14.73
N GLU A 681 -52.54 12.82 15.20
CA GLU A 681 -53.00 13.65 16.32
C GLU A 681 -52.41 13.24 17.69
N VAL A 682 -52.23 11.94 17.94
CA VAL A 682 -51.57 11.46 19.17
C VAL A 682 -50.05 11.71 19.14
N LEU A 683 -49.40 11.52 17.97
CA LEU A 683 -47.98 11.84 17.79
C LEU A 683 -47.73 13.35 17.94
N ARG A 684 -48.61 14.18 17.38
CA ARG A 684 -48.62 15.64 17.62
C ARG A 684 -48.73 15.95 19.11
N GLY A 685 -49.61 15.26 19.85
CA GLY A 685 -49.76 15.44 21.29
C GLY A 685 -48.46 15.23 22.06
N ILE A 686 -47.78 14.11 21.82
CA ILE A 686 -46.51 13.77 22.49
C ILE A 686 -45.40 14.81 22.19
N LEU A 687 -45.29 15.25 20.93
CA LEU A 687 -44.32 16.27 20.54
C LEU A 687 -44.67 17.67 21.11
N THR A 688 -45.96 17.99 21.20
CA THR A 688 -46.43 19.27 21.77
C THR A 688 -46.20 19.33 23.27
N ASP A 689 -46.43 18.22 23.99
CA ASP A 689 -46.16 18.12 25.42
C ASP A 689 -44.64 18.23 25.70
N ALA A 690 -43.81 17.62 24.86
CA ALA A 690 -42.36 17.75 24.94
C ALA A 690 -41.88 19.18 24.65
N LEU A 691 -42.45 19.84 23.63
CA LEU A 691 -42.17 21.25 23.32
C LEU A 691 -42.56 22.18 24.49
N MET A 692 -43.71 21.94 25.11
CA MET A 692 -44.14 22.71 26.27
C MET A 692 -43.27 22.45 27.51
N SER A 693 -42.85 21.21 27.72
CA SER A 693 -41.92 20.83 28.78
C SER A 693 -40.54 21.50 28.60
N LEU A 694 -40.03 21.53 27.36
CA LEU A 694 -38.78 22.21 27.00
C LEU A 694 -38.85 23.74 27.20
N LYS A 695 -40.02 24.35 26.99
CA LYS A 695 -40.24 25.78 27.21
C LYS A 695 -40.42 26.14 28.69
N ALA A 696 -40.87 25.19 29.52
CA ALA A 696 -41.21 25.43 30.93
C ALA A 696 -40.14 24.98 31.94
N SER A 697 -39.32 23.99 31.62
CA SER A 697 -38.34 23.37 32.53
C SER A 697 -36.91 23.85 32.27
N ASN A 698 -36.06 23.89 33.31
CA ASN A 698 -34.61 24.08 33.18
C ASN A 698 -33.84 22.75 32.96
N ASN A 699 -34.52 21.60 32.98
CA ASN A 699 -33.91 20.29 32.73
C ASN A 699 -34.29 19.77 31.34
N TYR A 700 -33.55 20.21 30.32
CA TYR A 700 -33.86 19.97 28.91
C TYR A 700 -33.69 18.50 28.49
N ILE A 701 -32.68 17.83 29.04
CA ILE A 701 -32.37 16.43 28.76
C ILE A 701 -33.54 15.54 29.19
N GLU A 702 -34.11 15.79 30.37
CA GLU A 702 -35.25 15.03 30.88
C GLU A 702 -36.50 15.18 30.00
N ALA A 703 -36.76 16.39 29.48
CA ALA A 703 -37.89 16.65 28.59
C ALA A 703 -37.75 15.91 27.25
N ILE A 704 -36.56 15.94 26.64
CA ILE A 704 -36.25 15.20 25.40
C ILE A 704 -36.39 13.70 25.66
N PHE A 705 -35.81 13.18 26.73
CA PHE A 705 -35.86 11.75 27.01
C PHE A 705 -37.25 11.24 27.38
N SER A 706 -38.09 12.06 28.02
CA SER A 706 -39.50 11.74 28.25
C SER A 706 -40.27 11.62 26.94
N CYS A 707 -40.06 12.54 25.99
CA CYS A 707 -40.67 12.48 24.66
C CYS A 707 -40.33 11.17 23.95
N TYR A 708 -39.05 10.78 23.96
CA TYR A 708 -38.57 9.52 23.38
C TYR A 708 -39.30 8.31 23.97
N LYS A 709 -39.41 8.25 25.31
CA LYS A 709 -40.10 7.15 26.01
C LYS A 709 -41.58 7.07 25.65
N ASP A 710 -42.26 8.21 25.55
CA ASP A 710 -43.68 8.26 25.19
C ASP A 710 -43.92 7.84 23.74
N LEU A 711 -43.03 8.21 22.82
CA LEU A 711 -43.05 7.72 21.43
C LEU A 711 -42.86 6.21 21.36
N ILE A 712 -41.88 5.64 22.07
CA ILE A 712 -41.67 4.19 22.14
C ILE A 712 -42.91 3.48 22.69
N LYS A 713 -43.49 4.01 23.77
CA LYS A 713 -44.69 3.45 24.41
C LYS A 713 -45.87 3.46 23.43
N TYR A 714 -46.03 4.55 22.68
CA TYR A 714 -47.07 4.68 21.66
C TYR A 714 -46.88 3.65 20.53
N PHE A 715 -45.69 3.53 19.96
CA PHE A 715 -45.41 2.58 18.88
C PHE A 715 -45.53 1.11 19.33
N ARG A 716 -45.19 0.80 20.58
CA ARG A 716 -45.41 -0.53 21.17
C ARG A 716 -46.90 -0.86 21.30
N MET A 717 -47.71 0.07 21.80
CA MET A 717 -49.17 -0.11 21.89
C MET A 717 -49.82 -0.36 20.52
N ARG A 718 -49.26 0.20 19.45
CA ARG A 718 -49.78 0.04 18.08
C ARG A 718 -49.28 -1.23 17.38
N GLY A 719 -48.46 -2.06 18.03
CA GLY A 719 -47.93 -3.30 17.46
C GLY A 719 -46.88 -3.11 16.37
N ALA A 720 -46.40 -1.88 16.17
CA ALA A 720 -45.32 -1.56 15.22
C ALA A 720 -43.94 -2.01 15.72
N MET A 721 -43.82 -2.35 17.01
CA MET A 721 -42.60 -2.86 17.63
C MET A 721 -42.89 -4.05 18.56
N LYS A 722 -42.11 -5.15 18.45
CA LYS A 722 -42.28 -6.39 19.25
C LYS A 722 -41.24 -6.62 20.36
N LYS A 723 -40.10 -5.92 20.35
CA LYS A 723 -39.06 -5.98 21.40
C LYS A 723 -38.60 -4.56 21.80
N VAL A 724 -37.94 -4.45 22.96
CA VAL A 724 -37.20 -3.24 23.35
C VAL A 724 -35.88 -3.27 22.59
N PHE A 725 -35.64 -2.35 21.66
CA PHE A 725 -34.38 -2.30 20.91
C PHE A 725 -33.28 -1.59 21.71
N GLU A 726 -32.04 -2.02 21.49
CA GLU A 726 -30.83 -1.47 22.11
C GLU A 726 -30.22 -0.31 21.27
N THR A 727 -30.52 -0.20 19.96
CA THR A 727 -29.85 0.74 19.03
C THR A 727 -30.78 1.83 18.43
N THR A 728 -30.22 2.99 18.06
CA THR A 728 -30.94 4.16 17.51
C THR A 728 -31.38 3.99 16.05
N ARG A 729 -30.61 3.23 15.26
CA ARG A 729 -30.88 2.94 13.84
C ARG A 729 -32.13 2.08 13.60
N GLU A 730 -32.45 1.16 14.51
CA GLU A 730 -33.69 0.38 14.46
C GLU A 730 -34.93 1.23 14.76
N PHE A 731 -34.77 2.28 15.57
CA PHE A 731 -35.83 3.23 15.88
C PHE A 731 -36.06 4.21 14.73
N GLU A 732 -34.98 4.62 14.05
CA GLU A 732 -35.02 5.46 12.85
C GLU A 732 -35.81 4.84 11.70
N ASP A 733 -35.56 3.56 11.36
CA ASP A 733 -36.31 2.87 10.29
C ASP A 733 -37.81 2.78 10.58
N VAL A 734 -38.20 2.57 11.85
CA VAL A 734 -39.61 2.52 12.27
C VAL A 734 -40.27 3.90 12.14
N ILE A 735 -39.59 4.96 12.53
CA ILE A 735 -40.12 6.33 12.40
C ILE A 735 -40.17 6.76 10.94
N ASN A 736 -39.15 6.50 10.14
CA ASN A 736 -39.16 6.80 8.70
C ASN A 736 -40.28 6.07 7.98
N LYS A 737 -40.57 4.81 8.34
CA LYS A 737 -41.71 4.06 7.79
C LYS A 737 -43.07 4.62 8.22
N MET A 738 -43.17 5.25 9.39
CA MET A 738 -44.42 5.75 9.96
C MET A 738 -44.68 7.24 9.67
N LEU A 739 -43.63 8.05 9.55
CA LEU A 739 -43.66 9.50 9.34
C LEU A 739 -43.15 9.93 7.96
N GLY A 740 -42.52 9.05 7.18
CA GLY A 740 -41.90 9.37 5.87
C GLY A 740 -42.86 9.78 4.76
N GLY A 741 -44.18 9.85 5.03
CA GLY A 741 -45.17 10.48 4.17
C GLY A 741 -45.66 11.85 4.66
N ILE A 742 -45.21 12.32 5.83
CA ILE A 742 -45.70 13.53 6.52
C ILE A 742 -44.57 14.51 6.80
N VAL A 743 -43.41 14.01 7.22
CA VAL A 743 -42.22 14.80 7.57
C VAL A 743 -41.08 14.39 6.63
N PRO A 744 -40.37 15.35 6.00
CA PRO A 744 -39.25 15.02 5.12
C PRO A 744 -38.11 14.34 5.88
N PRO A 745 -37.30 13.48 5.22
CA PRO A 745 -36.22 12.74 5.86
C PRO A 745 -35.22 13.64 6.61
N GLU A 746 -34.87 14.80 6.04
CA GLU A 746 -33.92 15.75 6.63
C GLU A 746 -34.32 16.26 8.04
N GLU A 747 -35.63 16.43 8.29
CA GLU A 747 -36.12 16.85 9.60
C GLU A 747 -36.13 15.69 10.60
N ILE A 748 -36.37 14.47 10.12
CA ILE A 748 -36.33 13.25 10.92
C ILE A 748 -34.88 12.96 11.35
N ASP A 749 -33.91 13.14 10.47
CA ASP A 749 -32.48 12.97 10.78
C ASP A 749 -32.01 13.99 11.82
N SER A 750 -32.45 15.25 11.68
CA SER A 750 -32.17 16.32 12.65
C SER A 750 -32.80 16.05 14.02
N PHE A 751 -33.98 15.42 14.03
CA PHE A 751 -34.63 14.96 15.26
C PHE A 751 -33.83 13.84 15.93
N PHE A 752 -33.29 12.88 15.17
CA PHE A 752 -32.45 11.82 15.71
C PHE A 752 -31.12 12.31 16.25
N SER A 753 -30.49 13.30 15.61
CA SER A 753 -29.25 13.87 16.12
C SER A 753 -29.42 14.40 17.55
N ILE A 754 -30.57 15.03 17.86
CA ILE A 754 -30.88 15.51 19.22
C ILE A 754 -31.01 14.34 20.21
N PHE A 755 -31.63 13.21 19.84
CA PHE A 755 -31.77 12.07 20.74
C PHE A 755 -30.46 11.33 20.96
N GLU A 756 -29.62 11.22 19.94
CA GLU A 756 -28.28 10.62 20.08
C GLU A 756 -27.41 11.48 20.99
N GLU A 757 -27.42 12.79 20.77
CA GLU A 757 -26.72 13.75 21.60
C GLU A 757 -27.22 13.70 23.06
N ALA A 758 -28.53 13.69 23.28
CA ALA A 758 -29.10 13.59 24.62
C ALA A 758 -28.90 12.22 25.31
N ARG A 759 -28.57 11.15 24.57
CA ARG A 759 -28.44 9.77 25.09
C ARG A 759 -26.99 9.34 25.31
N TYR A 760 -26.07 9.83 24.48
CA TYR A 760 -24.68 9.33 24.41
C TYR A 760 -23.62 10.43 24.52
N SER A 761 -23.99 11.72 24.50
CA SER A 761 -23.02 12.81 24.64
C SER A 761 -22.73 13.14 26.11
N ASP A 762 -21.45 13.28 26.44
CA ASP A 762 -20.97 13.78 27.73
C ASP A 762 -20.95 15.35 27.79
N HIS A 763 -21.49 16.03 26.77
CA HIS A 763 -21.53 17.50 26.65
C HIS A 763 -22.62 18.13 27.53
N GLU A 764 -22.32 19.25 28.20
CA GLU A 764 -23.33 20.05 28.91
C GLU A 764 -24.27 20.72 27.90
N ILE A 765 -25.47 20.17 27.73
CA ILE A 765 -26.52 20.71 26.86
C ILE A 765 -26.99 22.07 27.39
N GLY A 766 -26.65 23.13 26.64
CA GLY A 766 -26.92 24.52 26.98
C GLY A 766 -28.21 25.08 26.35
N SER A 767 -28.35 26.41 26.39
CA SER A 767 -29.52 27.10 25.82
C SER A 767 -29.60 27.04 24.29
N GLU A 768 -28.47 26.88 23.61
CA GLU A 768 -28.42 26.81 22.14
C GLU A 768 -28.99 25.48 21.63
N GLU A 769 -28.64 24.37 22.26
CA GLU A 769 -29.14 23.03 21.95
C GLU A 769 -30.64 22.92 22.27
N ARG A 770 -31.09 23.57 23.36
CA ARG A 770 -32.51 23.73 23.66
C ARG A 770 -33.26 24.45 22.55
N ASP A 771 -32.73 25.58 22.09
CA ASP A 771 -33.40 26.40 21.06
C ASP A 771 -33.43 25.66 19.72
N ARG A 772 -32.40 24.86 19.42
CA ARG A 772 -32.37 23.92 18.29
C ARG A 772 -33.46 22.84 18.40
N ALA A 773 -33.62 22.24 19.58
CA ALA A 773 -34.68 21.25 19.83
C ALA A 773 -36.09 21.85 19.72
N ILE A 774 -36.28 23.08 20.21
CA ILE A 774 -37.54 23.82 20.08
C ILE A 774 -37.87 24.07 18.60
N GLN A 775 -36.91 24.52 17.80
CA GLN A 775 -37.12 24.77 16.37
C GLN A 775 -37.50 23.48 15.62
N ILE A 776 -36.82 22.37 15.89
CA ILE A 776 -37.08 21.08 15.23
C ILE A 776 -38.48 20.56 15.61
N PHE A 777 -38.85 20.59 16.89
CA PHE A 777 -40.20 20.17 17.31
C PHE A 777 -41.29 21.09 16.75
N GLN A 778 -41.06 22.40 16.68
CA GLN A 778 -42.02 23.33 16.06
C GLN A 778 -42.20 23.08 14.57
N SER A 779 -41.13 22.78 13.83
CA SER A 779 -41.21 22.43 12.41
C SER A 779 -42.04 21.16 12.21
N MET A 780 -41.72 20.09 12.96
CA MET A 780 -42.44 18.83 12.87
C MET A 780 -43.93 18.97 13.21
N ILE A 781 -44.26 19.66 14.31
CA ILE A 781 -45.66 19.92 14.70
C ILE A 781 -46.38 20.74 13.63
N GLY A 782 -45.72 21.77 13.08
CA GLY A 782 -46.25 22.61 12.01
C GLY A 782 -46.60 21.80 10.75
N ARG A 783 -45.76 20.84 10.36
CA ARG A 783 -46.03 19.95 9.23
C ARG A 783 -47.12 18.93 9.53
N MET A 784 -47.16 18.38 10.74
CA MET A 784 -48.24 17.50 11.17
C MET A 784 -49.60 18.22 11.17
N ASN A 785 -49.66 19.49 11.57
CA ASN A 785 -50.88 20.31 11.48
C ASN A 785 -51.33 20.52 10.03
N ARG A 786 -50.40 20.80 9.11
CA ARG A 786 -50.71 20.93 7.67
C ARG A 786 -51.23 19.61 7.09
N SER A 787 -50.64 18.48 7.49
CA SER A 787 -51.06 17.13 7.08
C SER A 787 -52.46 16.76 7.60
N LEU A 788 -52.81 17.18 8.82
CA LEU A 788 -54.13 16.97 9.41
C LEU A 788 -55.25 17.79 8.74
N GLY A 789 -54.90 18.74 7.87
CA GLY A 789 -55.87 19.59 7.19
C GLY A 789 -56.53 20.62 8.12
N ASP A 790 -55.86 20.98 9.23
CA ASP A 790 -56.18 22.17 10.00
C ASP A 790 -55.84 23.40 9.14
N SER A 791 -56.69 23.66 8.16
CA SER A 791 -56.87 25.02 7.63
C SER A 791 -57.21 25.89 8.83
N LEU A 792 -56.39 26.90 9.06
CA LEU A 792 -56.69 28.03 9.94
C LEU A 792 -58.06 28.58 9.55
N LEU A 793 -59.12 28.06 10.16
CA LEU A 793 -60.31 28.84 10.47
C LEU A 793 -59.87 29.80 11.58
N THR A 794 -59.11 30.82 11.19
CA THR A 794 -58.92 32.04 11.97
C THR A 794 -60.28 32.69 12.09
N ARG A 795 -61.02 32.25 13.11
CA ARG A 795 -62.04 33.05 13.77
C ARG A 795 -61.28 34.24 14.35
N GLU A 796 -61.43 35.39 13.72
CA GLU A 796 -60.97 36.68 14.26
C GLU A 796 -61.45 36.81 15.71
N ALA A 797 -60.50 36.69 16.62
CA ALA A 797 -60.64 37.08 18.01
C ALA A 797 -59.33 37.76 18.38
N VAL A 798 -59.28 39.05 18.04
CA VAL A 798 -58.64 40.15 18.77
C VAL A 798 -57.58 39.71 19.80
N GLY A 799 -56.32 39.95 19.44
CA GLY A 799 -55.23 40.13 20.40
C GLY A 799 -54.13 39.08 20.32
N GLU A 800 -53.22 39.20 19.35
CA GLU A 800 -51.84 38.76 19.54
C GLU A 800 -50.88 39.91 19.25
N SER A 801 -50.13 40.25 20.29
CA SER A 801 -48.98 41.14 20.29
C SER A 801 -47.87 40.59 19.40
N SER A 802 -47.39 41.42 18.49
CA SER A 802 -46.22 41.19 17.66
C SER A 802 -44.96 40.95 18.50
N LEU A 803 -44.36 39.77 18.39
CA LEU A 803 -42.95 39.57 18.72
C LEU A 803 -42.28 38.84 17.55
N TYR A 804 -41.20 39.47 17.06
CA TYR A 804 -40.29 39.05 16.00
C TYR A 804 -40.66 39.47 14.56
N GLY A 805 -40.22 40.69 14.21
CA GLY A 805 -40.00 41.13 12.83
C GLY A 805 -38.64 40.66 12.26
N PRO A 806 -38.43 40.78 10.94
CA PRO A 806 -37.28 40.21 10.23
C PRO A 806 -35.94 40.85 10.65
N SER A 807 -34.89 40.02 10.64
CA SER A 807 -33.52 40.35 11.06
C SER A 807 -32.86 41.44 10.20
N VAL A 808 -32.28 42.45 10.87
CA VAL A 808 -31.60 43.61 10.26
C VAL A 808 -30.08 43.44 10.37
N LYS A 809 -29.33 43.70 9.29
CA LYS A 809 -27.86 43.59 9.25
C LYS A 809 -27.17 44.72 10.04
N ALA A 810 -25.98 44.44 10.56
CA ALA A 810 -25.19 45.35 11.39
C ALA A 810 -24.95 46.72 10.71
N GLY A 811 -25.25 47.81 11.42
CA GLY A 811 -25.14 49.20 10.95
C GLY A 811 -26.46 49.86 10.54
N GLN A 812 -27.58 49.13 10.59
CA GLN A 812 -28.94 49.63 10.35
C GLN A 812 -29.83 49.45 11.58
N PHE A 813 -30.67 50.44 11.88
CA PHE A 813 -31.68 50.35 12.94
C PHE A 813 -33.03 50.88 12.45
N VAL A 814 -34.11 50.33 13.02
CA VAL A 814 -35.49 50.64 12.65
C VAL A 814 -36.05 51.61 13.68
N ASP A 815 -36.56 52.76 13.23
CA ASP A 815 -37.22 53.72 14.12
C ASP A 815 -38.64 53.27 14.51
N ALA A 816 -39.26 53.98 15.46
CA ALA A 816 -40.55 53.60 16.05
C ALA A 816 -41.71 53.52 15.03
N ASP A 817 -41.53 54.09 13.83
CA ASP A 817 -42.51 54.06 12.74
C ASP A 817 -42.19 52.98 11.68
N GLY A 818 -41.16 52.17 11.89
CA GLY A 818 -40.89 50.96 11.09
C GLY A 818 -40.00 51.15 9.86
N ASN A 819 -39.33 52.31 9.71
CA ASN A 819 -38.43 52.58 8.58
C ASN A 819 -36.96 52.26 8.94
N ILE A 820 -36.20 51.72 7.97
CA ILE A 820 -34.79 51.35 8.15
C ILE A 820 -33.90 52.58 7.95
N ARG A 821 -33.12 52.97 8.97
CA ARG A 821 -32.11 54.04 8.90
C ARG A 821 -30.69 53.49 9.10
N PHE A 822 -29.70 54.14 8.51
CA PHE A 822 -28.28 53.77 8.62
C PHE A 822 -27.58 54.60 9.70
N ALA A 823 -26.77 53.96 10.55
CA ALA A 823 -25.97 54.67 11.54
C ALA A 823 -24.86 55.49 10.85
N GLY A 824 -24.93 56.82 10.92
CA GLY A 824 -23.84 57.72 10.47
C GLY A 824 -24.18 58.74 9.39
N VAL A 825 -25.46 58.98 9.09
CA VAL A 825 -25.89 60.11 8.25
C VAL A 825 -26.79 61.02 9.11
N ASP A 826 -26.23 62.13 9.57
CA ASP A 826 -26.95 63.17 10.32
C ASP A 826 -27.86 63.96 9.38
N ASP A 827 -29.16 63.99 9.66
CA ASP A 827 -30.10 64.94 9.08
C ASP A 827 -30.18 66.16 10.01
N ALA A 828 -29.59 67.29 9.59
CA ALA A 828 -29.99 68.60 10.08
C ALA A 828 -29.89 69.63 8.94
N GLU A 829 -31.05 70.19 8.56
CA GLU A 829 -31.11 71.41 7.77
C GLU A 829 -30.76 72.66 8.62
N GLU A 830 -30.22 73.67 7.91
CA GLU A 830 -30.20 75.13 8.21
C GLU A 830 -29.15 75.74 9.18
N ASN A 831 -27.91 75.79 8.68
CA ASN A 831 -27.04 76.97 8.43
C ASN A 831 -26.95 78.18 9.43
N ASP A 832 -25.97 78.14 10.35
CA ASP A 832 -25.15 79.25 10.91
C ASP A 832 -24.09 78.58 11.82
N GLY A 833 -22.77 78.81 11.76
CA GLY A 833 -22.08 80.06 12.09
C GLY A 833 -21.43 79.99 13.49
N PHE A 834 -20.20 79.45 13.64
CA PHE A 834 -19.02 80.10 14.26
C PHE A 834 -17.85 79.15 14.59
N LYS A 835 -16.65 79.69 14.35
CA LYS A 835 -15.28 79.17 14.54
C LYS A 835 -14.78 79.32 15.99
N ILE A 836 -13.94 78.40 16.46
CA ILE A 836 -12.45 78.48 16.52
C ILE A 836 -11.90 77.06 16.65
#